data_AF-V5EWQ0-F1
#
_entry.id   AF-V5EWQ0-F1
#
_cell.length_a   1.000
_cell.length_b   1.000
_cell.length_c   1.000
_cell.angle_alpha   90.00
_cell.angle_beta   90.00
_cell.angle_gamma   90.00
#
_symmetry.space_group_name_H-M   'P 1'
#
loop_
_entity.id
_entity.type
_entity.pdbx_description
1 polymer ?
#
loop_
_entity_poly.entity_id
_entity_poly.type
_entity_poly.pdbx_seq_one_letter_code
_entity_poly.pdbx_strand_id
1 'polypeptide(L)'
;MRLFVAVSTASALLAVSLLCGPQQAHASLAKSDDITTLFEALADITRPPSEKHLPADHKLVGLSSDPSQPGVQWSVQQAQPTILEDGQLNTPDFTLVTSGEGNNFASPAAMSEDSASTSSAASRNPGITNAKQALSSSSFYPVNPPSFPLAVRSPYLNAWLPSGSNLASTPPNRVGNGGYLAGQWTSFWTSSYGADGDYRLGWSGYIRIDNVTYEWMGNGFGTLVRAGLAATQLRAEYTATRTMFAFEADKVKFNVTFLTPITPDDYVRQSLPLSYLHVELDKSTIKNRSIQLYTDIDERWVTGHDYDFADWPYDQQYYEKNDTSVFFITRKHPEVYTEFRQRAEWGNATYAARNHTGLTSRNNNNVVVHTEFIDHGKLSFDHGPVGGPDNSFAFAVDFDAKHAAKDALFAVGHMRTPYVNYIRAKHPGSNSTKSYQEDRYGYWQTQFGDSLQDAVAFFINDFDSALEKAKKFDRQVLEDSRAAVGGGEVGDKYAAITQLSVRQAFATFEITVSKDSKGRYNTSDTLLFLKEISSNGDMSTVDVIFPLFPILSYANPDMLRDLMLPIFEYTESGLYPNKWCVHDLGTYPNAFGYNDGNDEPMQVEESGNMIWMTLHWAQLVGKSKAKPFLNDHYAIMKQWTQYLVDDSLIPAEQLSTDDFAGTLANQTDLAIKGIAAIAAMGKIADLLGHTKDARSYANISSSYIKLWQDYAISHDASHTKLAYQADASWGTVYNLLADRMLDLNLVPRAVYKIQDAWYPRVAEQYGVPLDSRHKWTKTDWEMFAAAASDDPATHKLFIELLYRFIDDGKTDAPFTDLMESTTGDFPKWPHDPLIHFLARPVVGGHFAFLAKMKADKANGVKEGAYRYGDENDVITGKPRPGKGGKDGEMRKSKSTSSGSQRAFQIPA
;
A
#
# COMPACT_ATOMS: atom_id res chain seq x y z
N MET A 1 26.69 5.21 68.44
CA MET A 1 26.36 5.68 69.81
C MET A 1 27.31 6.84 70.09
N ARG A 2 26.98 8.15 70.10
CA ARG A 2 25.76 8.99 70.18
C ARG A 2 26.07 10.25 69.30
N LEU A 3 25.30 10.62 68.27
CA LEU A 3 24.11 11.49 68.18
C LEU A 3 24.23 12.98 68.63
N PHE A 4 23.98 13.88 67.65
CA PHE A 4 23.44 15.27 67.67
C PHE A 4 24.37 16.45 68.12
N VAL A 5 24.34 17.70 67.59
CA VAL A 5 23.31 18.55 66.90
C VAL A 5 23.98 19.83 66.26
N ALA A 6 23.31 20.42 65.23
CA ALA A 6 23.22 21.83 64.73
C ALA A 6 24.47 22.65 64.27
N VAL A 7 24.57 23.33 63.10
CA VAL A 7 23.86 24.44 62.36
C VAL A 7 24.76 25.71 62.27
N SER A 8 24.86 26.26 61.05
CA SER A 8 24.93 27.70 60.67
C SER A 8 26.06 28.18 59.73
N THR A 9 25.57 28.55 58.55
CA THR A 9 25.91 29.50 57.48
C THR A 9 26.88 30.68 57.67
N ALA A 10 27.67 30.87 56.59
CA ALA A 10 27.86 32.08 55.74
C ALA A 10 28.76 33.26 56.15
N SER A 11 29.66 33.63 55.23
CA SER A 11 30.29 34.94 54.95
C SER A 11 31.04 34.78 53.59
N ALA A 12 30.91 35.54 52.49
CA ALA A 12 30.76 36.95 52.16
C ALA A 12 32.08 37.68 51.79
N LEU A 13 32.05 38.31 50.59
CA LEU A 13 32.79 39.48 50.05
C LEU A 13 34.12 39.39 49.24
N LEU A 14 33.98 39.76 47.94
CA LEU A 14 34.70 40.74 47.08
C LEU A 14 36.22 40.99 47.30
N ALA A 15 37.15 40.82 46.34
CA ALA A 15 37.38 41.39 44.99
C ALA A 15 38.18 42.72 44.96
N VAL A 16 39.40 42.74 44.37
CA VAL A 16 40.14 43.94 43.87
C VAL A 16 41.22 43.58 42.78
N SER A 17 41.00 44.10 41.55
CA SER A 17 41.86 44.61 40.42
C SER A 17 43.35 44.19 40.19
N LEU A 18 43.73 43.70 38.99
CA LEU A 18 44.30 44.37 37.76
C LEU A 18 45.72 45.00 37.94
N LEU A 19 46.78 44.70 37.16
CA LEU A 19 47.04 45.07 35.75
C LEU A 19 48.31 44.41 35.14
N CYS A 20 48.25 44.16 33.82
CA CYS A 20 49.29 44.23 32.76
C CYS A 20 50.34 43.11 32.51
N GLY A 21 50.17 42.45 31.35
CA GLY A 21 51.20 42.36 30.29
C GLY A 21 51.91 40.99 30.09
N PRO A 22 52.24 40.58 28.84
CA PRO A 22 51.96 39.22 28.38
C PRO A 22 53.20 38.32 28.18
N GLN A 23 53.03 37.01 28.35
CA GLN A 23 53.80 35.99 27.61
C GLN A 23 53.08 34.64 27.61
N GLN A 24 53.06 34.00 26.44
CA GLN A 24 52.54 32.65 26.20
C GLN A 24 53.48 31.58 26.77
N ALA A 25 52.90 30.51 27.34
CA ALA A 25 53.13 29.11 26.98
C ALA A 25 52.80 28.14 28.14
N HIS A 26 51.87 27.22 27.84
CA HIS A 26 51.72 25.84 28.33
C HIS A 26 51.74 25.51 29.84
N ALA A 27 50.58 25.09 30.35
CA ALA A 27 50.38 23.90 31.20
C ALA A 27 48.87 23.56 31.22
N SER A 28 48.47 22.41 30.66
CA SER A 28 48.09 21.19 31.39
C SER A 28 46.83 21.35 32.26
N LEU A 29 45.69 20.89 31.73
CA LEU A 29 44.56 20.43 32.54
C LEU A 29 44.55 18.91 32.48
N ALA A 30 45.24 18.31 33.44
CA ALA A 30 44.92 16.98 33.92
C ALA A 30 43.91 17.09 35.06
N LYS A 31 42.97 16.13 35.08
CA LYS A 31 42.00 15.79 36.14
C LYS A 31 40.67 16.55 36.16
N SER A 32 39.73 16.01 35.40
CA SER A 32 38.40 15.70 35.94
C SER A 32 37.89 14.42 35.26
N ASP A 33 37.81 13.33 36.02
CA ASP A 33 37.33 12.01 35.60
C ASP A 33 35.79 11.97 35.40
N ASP A 34 35.15 13.07 34.98
CA ASP A 34 33.67 13.22 34.99
C ASP A 34 33.07 13.79 33.68
N ILE A 35 33.74 13.67 32.53
CA ILE A 35 33.13 14.05 31.22
C ILE A 35 32.69 12.82 30.39
N THR A 36 32.80 11.62 30.94
CA THR A 36 32.27 10.41 30.32
C THR A 36 30.74 10.26 30.52
N THR A 37 30.13 11.02 31.43
CA THR A 37 28.76 10.73 31.91
C THR A 37 27.61 11.41 31.17
N LEU A 38 27.81 12.51 30.43
CA LEU A 38 26.66 13.20 29.80
C LEU A 38 26.10 12.43 28.58
N PHE A 39 26.98 11.89 27.74
CA PHE A 39 26.58 11.18 26.53
C PHE A 39 26.28 9.70 26.78
N GLU A 40 26.88 9.08 27.80
CA GLU A 40 26.47 7.78 28.30
C GLU A 40 25.07 7.84 28.93
N ALA A 41 24.76 8.89 29.70
CA ALA A 41 23.42 9.09 30.25
C ALA A 41 22.36 9.33 29.18
N LEU A 42 22.67 10.07 28.11
CA LEU A 42 21.74 10.28 26.99
C LEU A 42 21.47 8.99 26.19
N ALA A 43 22.49 8.15 26.01
CA ALA A 43 22.33 6.86 25.32
C ALA A 43 21.58 5.80 26.16
N ASP A 44 21.63 5.88 27.49
CA ASP A 44 20.93 4.94 28.39
C ASP A 44 19.47 5.32 28.67
N ILE A 45 19.06 6.56 28.41
CA ILE A 45 17.66 7.01 28.55
C ILE A 45 16.75 6.35 27.49
N THR A 46 17.30 5.99 26.33
CA THR A 46 16.56 5.41 25.20
C THR A 46 16.61 3.88 25.14
N ARG A 47 17.23 3.20 26.12
CA ARG A 47 17.41 1.74 26.12
C ARG A 47 16.45 1.00 27.08
N PRO A 48 16.06 -0.25 26.76
CA PRO A 48 15.34 -1.13 27.68
C PRO A 48 16.13 -1.34 28.98
N PRO A 49 15.47 -1.54 30.15
CA PRO A 49 16.15 -1.68 31.45
C PRO A 49 17.23 -2.77 31.53
N SER A 50 17.17 -3.78 30.66
CA SER A 50 18.13 -4.89 30.58
C SER A 50 19.43 -4.57 29.84
N GLU A 51 19.50 -3.43 29.14
CA GLU A 51 20.63 -3.05 28.27
C GLU A 51 21.33 -1.76 28.72
N LYS A 52 20.91 -1.21 29.86
CA LYS A 52 21.60 -0.09 30.50
C LYS A 52 22.93 -0.59 31.06
N HIS A 53 24.02 0.11 30.74
CA HIS A 53 25.42 -0.28 31.00
C HIS A 53 25.89 -1.48 30.15
N LEU A 54 26.49 -1.19 28.99
CA LEU A 54 27.16 -2.20 28.17
C LEU A 54 28.30 -2.91 28.95
N PRO A 55 28.57 -4.20 28.69
CA PRO A 55 29.80 -4.85 29.12
C PRO A 55 31.02 -4.15 28.52
N ALA A 56 32.15 -4.17 29.23
CA ALA A 56 33.37 -3.37 28.98
C ALA A 56 34.08 -3.62 27.61
N ASP A 57 33.48 -4.41 26.73
CA ASP A 57 34.15 -5.06 25.61
C ASP A 57 33.60 -4.57 24.25
N HIS A 58 32.56 -3.73 24.23
CA HIS A 58 31.97 -3.18 23.00
C HIS A 58 32.65 -1.86 22.62
N LYS A 59 33.36 -1.80 21.48
CA LYS A 59 33.96 -0.55 20.97
C LYS A 59 32.95 0.23 20.12
N LEU A 60 32.51 1.38 20.63
CA LEU A 60 31.84 2.41 19.84
C LEU A 60 32.87 3.15 18.96
N VAL A 61 32.48 3.53 17.74
CA VAL A 61 33.30 4.41 16.88
C VAL A 61 33.28 5.81 17.49
N GLY A 62 34.41 6.28 18.00
CA GLY A 62 34.52 7.56 18.69
C GLY A 62 34.52 8.76 17.73
N LEU A 63 34.03 9.90 18.21
CA LEU A 63 34.24 11.21 17.58
C LEU A 63 35.68 11.65 17.83
N SER A 64 36.43 11.94 16.77
CA SER A 64 37.84 12.35 16.85
C SER A 64 38.04 13.72 16.19
N SER A 65 38.76 14.61 16.88
CA SER A 65 39.29 15.85 16.28
C SER A 65 40.68 15.64 15.66
N ASP A 66 41.23 14.43 15.74
CA ASP A 66 42.45 14.01 15.04
C ASP A 66 42.08 13.49 13.63
N PRO A 67 42.55 14.16 12.56
CA PRO A 67 42.24 13.79 11.18
C PRO A 67 42.89 12.49 10.71
N SER A 68 43.73 11.86 11.53
CA SER A 68 44.38 10.57 11.24
C SER A 68 43.67 9.35 11.84
N GLN A 69 42.58 9.54 12.60
CA GLN A 69 41.80 8.47 13.22
C GLN A 69 40.43 8.29 12.55
N PRO A 70 39.90 7.06 12.42
CA PRO A 70 38.56 6.82 11.88
C PRO A 70 37.46 7.29 12.85
N GLY A 71 36.59 8.18 12.38
CA GLY A 71 35.46 8.78 13.12
C GLY A 71 34.95 10.05 12.43
N VAL A 72 33.74 10.53 12.79
CA VAL A 72 33.22 11.80 12.27
C VAL A 72 34.10 12.94 12.77
N GLN A 73 34.67 13.68 11.82
CA GLN A 73 35.60 14.76 12.09
C GLN A 73 34.85 16.00 12.54
N TRP A 74 35.32 16.64 13.60
CA TRP A 74 34.71 17.86 14.13
C TRP A 74 35.79 18.84 14.63
N SER A 75 35.43 20.12 14.63
CA SER A 75 36.27 21.21 15.13
C SER A 75 35.45 22.17 15.98
N VAL A 76 36.09 22.75 17.00
CA VAL A 76 35.49 23.82 17.80
C VAL A 76 35.82 25.15 17.13
N GLN A 77 34.80 25.89 16.73
CA GLN A 77 34.95 27.24 16.20
C GLN A 77 34.32 28.25 17.14
N GLN A 78 34.76 29.51 17.10
CA GLN A 78 34.16 30.55 17.92
C GLN A 78 32.75 30.86 17.38
N ALA A 79 31.71 30.75 18.22
CA ALA A 79 30.34 30.93 17.75
C ALA A 79 30.06 32.41 17.45
N GLN A 80 29.27 32.67 16.42
CA GLN A 80 28.79 34.02 16.14
C GLN A 80 27.56 34.33 17.00
N PRO A 81 27.50 35.50 17.66
CA PRO A 81 26.30 35.98 18.32
C PRO A 81 25.09 35.93 17.38
N THR A 82 24.01 35.30 17.82
CA THR A 82 22.75 35.23 17.06
C THR A 82 21.63 35.80 17.91
N ILE A 83 20.76 36.60 17.29
CA ILE A 83 19.57 37.13 17.95
C ILE A 83 18.46 36.08 17.81
N LEU A 84 17.91 35.64 18.94
CA LEU A 84 16.78 34.70 19.02
C LEU A 84 15.49 35.40 18.56
N GLU A 85 14.46 34.62 18.23
CA GLU A 85 13.16 35.16 17.75
C GLU A 85 12.48 36.11 18.75
N ASP A 86 12.79 36.00 20.04
CA ASP A 86 12.31 36.90 21.09
C ASP A 86 13.13 38.20 21.24
N GLY A 87 14.12 38.39 20.36
CA GLY A 87 15.01 39.56 20.31
C GLY A 87 16.21 39.48 21.25
N GLN A 88 16.39 38.39 22.01
CA GLN A 88 17.55 38.24 22.89
C GLN A 88 18.80 37.83 22.13
N LEU A 89 19.94 38.43 22.47
CA LEU A 89 21.23 38.08 21.89
C LEU A 89 21.78 36.82 22.57
N ASN A 90 21.80 35.70 21.85
CA ASN A 90 22.47 34.49 22.27
C ASN A 90 23.92 34.50 21.76
N THR A 91 24.89 34.49 22.67
CA THR A 91 26.32 34.51 22.36
C THR A 91 27.00 33.27 22.93
N PRO A 92 26.96 32.12 22.23
CA PRO A 92 27.71 30.96 22.68
C PRO A 92 29.21 31.21 22.53
N ASP A 93 30.02 30.68 23.45
CA ASP A 93 31.48 30.85 23.41
C ASP A 93 32.12 30.07 22.24
N PHE A 94 31.47 28.99 21.80
CA PHE A 94 31.92 28.16 20.68
C PHE A 94 30.78 27.40 20.01
N THR A 95 31.00 26.97 18.77
CA THR A 95 30.15 26.05 18.02
C THR A 95 30.97 24.84 17.59
N LEU A 96 30.33 23.68 17.47
CA LEU A 96 30.94 22.45 16.97
C LEU A 96 30.61 22.32 15.48
N VAL A 97 31.64 22.30 14.64
CA VAL A 97 31.50 22.16 13.20
C VAL A 97 32.02 20.79 12.80
N THR A 98 31.14 19.94 12.28
CA THR A 98 31.52 18.67 11.65
C THR A 98 32.00 18.92 10.23
N SER A 99 33.07 18.23 9.82
CA SER A 99 33.61 18.36 8.47
C SER A 99 32.63 17.71 7.47
N GLY A 100 31.79 18.52 6.84
CA GLY A 100 30.76 18.11 5.87
C GLY A 100 29.79 19.24 5.50
N GLU A 101 29.63 20.23 6.36
CA GLU A 101 28.86 21.44 6.09
C GLU A 101 29.76 22.68 6.09
N GLY A 102 29.98 23.26 4.92
CA GLY A 102 30.73 24.50 4.77
C GLY A 102 30.36 25.23 3.48
N ASN A 103 29.33 26.08 3.56
CA ASN A 103 28.96 27.04 2.53
C ASN A 103 30.11 28.01 2.23
N ASN A 104 30.60 28.03 0.98
CA ASN A 104 31.19 29.23 0.38
C ASN A 104 30.91 29.24 -1.13
N PHE A 105 30.08 30.20 -1.55
CA PHE A 105 29.82 30.53 -2.96
C PHE A 105 31.06 31.20 -3.59
N ALA A 106 31.63 30.56 -4.60
CA ALA A 106 32.43 31.22 -5.64
C ALA A 106 32.25 30.47 -6.98
N SER A 107 31.99 31.21 -8.07
CA SER A 107 31.67 30.69 -9.41
C SER A 107 32.69 29.69 -9.96
N PRO A 108 32.26 28.65 -10.72
CA PRO A 108 33.15 27.58 -11.14
C PRO A 108 34.00 27.97 -12.36
N ALA A 109 35.32 27.96 -12.18
CA ALA A 109 36.28 27.67 -13.24
C ALA A 109 36.55 26.15 -13.25
N ALA A 110 36.57 25.58 -14.46
CA ALA A 110 36.52 24.15 -14.75
C ALA A 110 37.72 23.33 -14.23
N MET A 111 37.45 22.06 -13.88
CA MET A 111 38.28 20.82 -13.89
C MET A 111 37.82 19.91 -12.73
N SER A 112 37.69 18.58 -12.80
CA SER A 112 37.66 17.57 -13.86
C SER A 112 36.89 16.37 -13.28
N GLU A 113 36.03 15.75 -14.08
CA GLU A 113 35.29 14.53 -13.75
C GLU A 113 36.26 13.33 -13.76
N ASP A 114 36.35 12.60 -12.66
CA ASP A 114 36.57 11.15 -12.69
C ASP A 114 36.18 10.54 -11.35
N SER A 115 35.36 9.49 -11.41
CA SER A 115 35.10 8.51 -10.34
C SER A 115 34.11 8.86 -9.22
N ALA A 116 32.85 9.17 -9.56
CA ALA A 116 31.67 8.83 -8.74
C ALA A 116 30.38 9.10 -9.54
N SER A 117 29.61 8.05 -9.87
CA SER A 117 28.33 8.17 -10.58
C SER A 117 27.29 8.87 -9.71
N THR A 118 27.08 10.16 -9.98
CA THR A 118 26.00 10.95 -9.40
C THR A 118 24.76 10.81 -10.29
N SER A 119 23.68 10.21 -9.77
CA SER A 119 22.38 10.07 -10.44
C SER A 119 21.53 11.36 -10.42
N SER A 120 22.12 12.52 -10.09
CA SER A 120 21.39 13.80 -9.98
C SER A 120 21.36 14.62 -11.27
N ALA A 121 21.89 14.12 -12.38
CA ALA A 121 21.73 14.76 -13.68
C ALA A 121 20.36 14.35 -14.28
N ALA A 122 19.42 15.29 -14.33
CA ALA A 122 18.25 15.17 -15.19
C ALA A 122 18.70 14.69 -16.59
N SER A 123 18.14 13.56 -17.03
CA SER A 123 18.45 12.88 -18.29
C SER A 123 18.55 13.87 -19.44
N ARG A 124 19.76 14.09 -19.97
CA ARG A 124 19.95 14.79 -21.24
C ARG A 124 19.96 13.79 -22.38
N ASN A 125 18.89 12.99 -22.49
CA ASN A 125 18.57 12.36 -23.77
C ASN A 125 18.18 13.51 -24.75
N PRO A 126 18.94 13.77 -25.83
CA PRO A 126 18.69 14.87 -26.76
C PRO A 126 17.26 14.88 -27.34
N GLY A 127 16.63 13.71 -27.44
CA GLY A 127 15.24 13.54 -27.90
C GLY A 127 14.17 13.97 -26.88
N ILE A 128 14.53 14.10 -25.60
CA ILE A 128 13.66 14.50 -24.48
C ILE A 128 14.19 15.82 -23.88
N THR A 129 14.82 16.67 -24.71
CA THR A 129 15.53 17.88 -24.25
C THR A 129 14.63 18.96 -23.65
N ASN A 130 13.32 18.80 -23.68
CA ASN A 130 12.40 19.59 -22.88
C ASN A 130 11.23 18.71 -22.43
N ALA A 131 11.27 18.17 -21.21
CA ALA A 131 10.13 17.49 -20.60
C ALA A 131 8.84 18.33 -20.73
N LYS A 132 8.92 19.67 -20.62
CA LYS A 132 7.80 20.61 -20.88
C LYS A 132 7.25 20.60 -22.32
N GLN A 133 8.09 20.38 -23.31
CA GLN A 133 7.72 20.38 -24.74
C GLN A 133 7.20 18.99 -25.15
N ALA A 134 7.78 17.91 -24.59
CA ALA A 134 7.24 16.56 -24.66
C ALA A 134 5.84 16.50 -24.02
N LEU A 135 5.69 16.96 -22.76
CA LEU A 135 4.41 17.07 -22.02
C LEU A 135 3.27 17.72 -22.81
N SER A 136 3.58 18.57 -23.79
CA SER A 136 2.58 19.26 -24.62
C SER A 136 2.07 18.46 -25.84
N SER A 137 2.62 17.29 -26.16
CA SER A 137 2.26 16.51 -27.36
C SER A 137 1.57 15.17 -27.12
N SER A 138 1.80 14.48 -25.99
CA SER A 138 1.10 13.23 -25.68
C SER A 138 -0.29 13.50 -25.11
N SER A 139 -1.29 12.75 -25.56
CA SER A 139 -2.61 12.71 -24.92
C SER A 139 -2.67 11.62 -23.84
N PHE A 140 -3.44 11.85 -22.78
CA PHE A 140 -3.63 10.90 -21.68
C PHE A 140 -5.10 10.56 -21.53
N TYR A 141 -5.42 9.29 -21.26
CA TYR A 141 -6.80 8.86 -21.06
C TYR A 141 -6.90 7.71 -20.03
N PRO A 142 -7.86 7.73 -19.10
CA PRO A 142 -8.78 8.83 -18.81
C PRO A 142 -8.10 10.07 -18.21
N VAL A 143 -6.99 9.89 -17.48
CA VAL A 143 -6.14 10.95 -16.92
C VAL A 143 -4.66 10.56 -17.06
N ASN A 144 -3.75 11.46 -16.69
CA ASN A 144 -2.35 11.09 -16.43
C ASN A 144 -2.20 10.70 -14.95
N PRO A 145 -2.23 9.41 -14.60
CA PRO A 145 -2.25 8.96 -13.21
C PRO A 145 -0.89 9.21 -12.52
N PRO A 146 -0.80 9.10 -11.19
CA PRO A 146 0.47 9.20 -10.46
C PRO A 146 1.57 8.27 -10.98
N SER A 147 1.20 7.02 -11.30
CA SER A 147 2.02 6.05 -12.00
C SER A 147 1.17 5.12 -12.86
N PHE A 148 1.69 4.68 -14.00
CA PHE A 148 1.02 3.66 -14.82
C PHE A 148 1.43 2.25 -14.37
N PRO A 149 0.47 1.32 -14.18
CA PRO A 149 0.80 -0.07 -13.90
C PRO A 149 1.26 -0.77 -15.19
N LEU A 150 2.50 -1.25 -15.26
CA LEU A 150 3.05 -1.94 -16.44
C LEU A 150 2.95 -3.47 -16.27
N ALA A 151 3.46 -4.02 -15.18
CA ALA A 151 3.36 -5.46 -14.88
C ALA A 151 3.06 -5.62 -13.38
N VAL A 152 1.77 -5.51 -13.03
CA VAL A 152 1.29 -5.44 -11.64
C VAL A 152 0.32 -6.59 -11.39
N ARG A 153 0.86 -7.71 -10.90
CA ARG A 153 0.20 -9.02 -10.84
C ARG A 153 0.27 -9.73 -9.50
N SER A 154 1.37 -9.59 -8.77
CA SER A 154 1.59 -10.23 -7.47
C SER A 154 2.51 -9.35 -6.62
N PRO A 155 2.73 -9.69 -5.34
CA PRO A 155 3.61 -8.89 -4.48
C PRO A 155 5.00 -8.69 -5.10
N TYR A 156 5.52 -9.66 -5.85
CA TYR A 156 6.87 -9.56 -6.45
C TYR A 156 6.90 -9.34 -7.97
N LEU A 157 5.76 -9.43 -8.66
CA LEU A 157 5.63 -8.90 -10.03
C LEU A 157 4.80 -7.62 -9.99
N ASN A 158 5.49 -6.48 -9.80
CA ASN A 158 4.81 -5.23 -9.49
C ASN A 158 5.60 -4.00 -9.98
N ALA A 159 5.58 -3.84 -11.30
CA ALA A 159 6.40 -2.89 -12.04
C ALA A 159 5.56 -1.70 -12.56
N TRP A 160 6.03 -0.49 -12.28
CA TRP A 160 5.31 0.77 -12.51
C TRP A 160 6.12 1.75 -13.36
N LEU A 161 5.43 2.59 -14.12
CA LEU A 161 5.98 3.78 -14.76
C LEU A 161 5.62 5.02 -13.93
N PRO A 162 6.57 5.61 -13.19
CA PRO A 162 6.38 6.88 -12.50
C PRO A 162 5.98 7.99 -13.48
N SER A 163 4.93 8.73 -13.17
CA SER A 163 4.42 9.77 -14.07
C SER A 163 4.45 11.16 -13.47
N GLY A 164 3.83 11.39 -12.31
CA GLY A 164 3.74 12.73 -11.73
C GLY A 164 5.11 13.30 -11.34
N SER A 165 5.16 14.56 -10.97
CA SER A 165 6.34 15.17 -10.34
C SER A 165 5.95 16.47 -9.66
N ASN A 166 6.51 16.69 -8.48
CA ASN A 166 6.33 17.91 -7.71
C ASN A 166 7.67 18.40 -7.19
N LEU A 167 8.37 19.18 -8.01
CA LEU A 167 9.67 19.76 -7.64
C LEU A 167 9.58 20.80 -6.52
N ALA A 168 8.36 21.29 -6.23
CA ALA A 168 8.11 22.28 -5.19
C ALA A 168 7.84 21.66 -3.82
N SER A 169 7.62 20.34 -3.73
CA SER A 169 7.45 19.68 -2.44
C SER A 169 8.78 19.44 -1.73
N THR A 170 8.71 19.15 -0.42
CA THR A 170 9.89 18.93 0.44
C THR A 170 9.70 17.64 1.26
N PRO A 171 10.54 16.61 1.07
CA PRO A 171 11.42 16.43 -0.08
C PRO A 171 10.61 16.43 -1.40
N PRO A 172 11.25 16.84 -2.51
CA PRO A 172 10.60 16.96 -3.82
C PRO A 172 10.34 15.60 -4.46
N ASN A 173 9.20 15.49 -5.13
CA ASN A 173 8.84 14.34 -5.96
C ASN A 173 9.49 14.51 -7.35
N ARG A 174 10.63 13.85 -7.58
CA ARG A 174 11.51 14.08 -8.76
C ARG A 174 11.53 12.92 -9.75
N VAL A 175 10.80 11.85 -9.48
CA VAL A 175 11.01 10.57 -10.16
C VAL A 175 10.29 10.50 -11.49
N GLY A 176 9.03 10.95 -11.54
CA GLY A 176 8.23 10.85 -12.76
C GLY A 176 8.61 11.89 -13.80
N ASN A 177 8.52 11.50 -15.07
CA ASN A 177 8.87 12.34 -16.22
C ASN A 177 7.66 12.88 -16.98
N GLY A 178 6.46 12.78 -16.40
CA GLY A 178 5.20 13.16 -17.05
C GLY A 178 4.49 12.01 -17.77
N GLY A 179 4.86 10.75 -17.50
CA GLY A 179 4.18 9.58 -18.06
C GLY A 179 4.70 9.15 -19.43
N TYR A 180 5.96 9.45 -19.74
CA TYR A 180 6.63 9.01 -20.95
C TYR A 180 7.38 7.72 -20.70
N LEU A 181 7.08 6.69 -21.49
CA LEU A 181 7.71 5.38 -21.35
C LEU A 181 9.20 5.40 -21.72
N ALA A 182 9.58 6.20 -22.72
CA ALA A 182 10.96 6.45 -23.10
C ALA A 182 11.63 7.47 -22.15
N GLY A 183 12.87 7.23 -21.79
CA GLY A 183 13.64 8.05 -20.84
C GLY A 183 13.28 7.83 -19.37
N GLN A 184 12.42 6.85 -19.03
CA GLN A 184 12.05 6.52 -17.66
C GLN A 184 12.35 5.06 -17.35
N TRP A 185 13.04 4.81 -16.24
CA TRP A 185 13.16 3.46 -15.73
C TRP A 185 11.87 3.00 -15.04
N THR A 186 11.55 1.72 -15.23
CA THR A 186 10.46 1.08 -14.51
C THR A 186 10.82 0.97 -13.03
N SER A 187 9.84 1.07 -12.15
CA SER A 187 10.02 1.10 -10.71
C SER A 187 9.28 -0.05 -10.05
N PHE A 188 9.91 -0.64 -9.03
CA PHE A 188 9.21 -1.50 -8.08
C PHE A 188 8.73 -0.61 -6.93
N TRP A 189 7.58 -0.93 -6.33
CA TRP A 189 7.14 -0.22 -5.13
C TRP A 189 8.03 -0.68 -3.96
N THR A 190 8.74 0.22 -3.31
CA THR A 190 9.49 -0.11 -2.10
C THR A 190 9.12 0.90 -1.02
N SER A 191 8.98 0.44 0.23
CA SER A 191 8.64 1.27 1.40
C SER A 191 9.65 2.42 1.63
N SER A 192 10.87 2.25 1.14
CA SER A 192 11.98 3.18 1.33
C SER A 192 12.10 4.21 0.22
N TYR A 193 10.97 4.76 -0.23
CA TYR A 193 10.91 5.82 -1.25
C TYR A 193 11.90 6.95 -0.90
N GLY A 194 12.98 7.06 -1.67
CA GLY A 194 14.06 8.03 -1.45
C GLY A 194 15.12 7.65 -0.40
N ALA A 195 14.93 6.63 0.44
CA ALA A 195 15.85 6.25 1.52
C ALA A 195 16.83 5.11 1.15
N ASP A 196 16.39 4.12 0.37
CA ASP A 196 17.22 2.95 0.00
C ASP A 196 17.91 3.08 -1.36
N GLY A 197 17.99 4.29 -1.91
CA GLY A 197 18.43 4.55 -3.28
C GLY A 197 17.32 4.30 -4.30
N ASP A 198 17.51 4.84 -5.51
CA ASP A 198 16.60 4.68 -6.64
C ASP A 198 16.65 3.25 -7.20
N TYR A 199 16.18 2.25 -6.44
CA TYR A 199 16.06 0.90 -6.98
C TYR A 199 15.08 0.92 -8.17
N ARG A 200 15.59 0.60 -9.36
CA ARG A 200 14.82 0.58 -10.61
C ARG A 200 14.94 -0.77 -11.27
N LEU A 201 13.87 -1.18 -11.93
CA LEU A 201 13.83 -2.36 -12.77
C LEU A 201 14.37 -1.99 -14.16
N GLY A 202 15.46 -2.64 -14.58
CA GLY A 202 15.93 -2.51 -15.95
C GLY A 202 14.93 -3.14 -16.89
N TRP A 203 14.29 -2.33 -17.72
CA TRP A 203 13.41 -2.78 -18.78
C TRP A 203 13.53 -1.80 -19.94
N SER A 204 14.21 -2.21 -21.00
CA SER A 204 14.52 -1.32 -22.12
C SER A 204 13.79 -1.75 -23.39
N GLY A 205 13.59 -0.79 -24.28
CA GLY A 205 12.93 -1.00 -25.56
C GLY A 205 13.46 -0.08 -26.65
N TYR A 206 13.92 -0.67 -27.76
CA TYR A 206 14.30 0.07 -28.97
C TYR A 206 13.49 -0.38 -30.18
N ILE A 207 13.26 0.55 -31.11
CA ILE A 207 12.74 0.26 -32.44
C ILE A 207 13.70 0.88 -33.46
N ARG A 208 14.07 0.11 -34.48
CA ARG A 208 15.02 0.51 -35.50
C ARG A 208 14.32 0.56 -36.84
N ILE A 209 14.40 1.71 -37.51
CA ILE A 209 13.69 2.00 -38.75
C ILE A 209 14.70 2.53 -39.76
N ASP A 210 14.85 1.85 -40.90
CA ASP A 210 15.76 2.23 -41.99
C ASP A 210 17.17 2.61 -41.50
N ASN A 211 17.69 1.83 -40.55
CA ASN A 211 18.98 2.03 -39.89
C ASN A 211 19.11 3.14 -38.85
N VAL A 212 18.00 3.73 -38.42
CA VAL A 212 17.96 4.68 -37.30
C VAL A 212 17.22 4.06 -36.12
N THR A 213 17.86 4.04 -34.95
CA THR A 213 17.31 3.45 -33.72
C THR A 213 16.68 4.52 -32.83
N TYR A 214 15.48 4.21 -32.32
CA TYR A 214 14.68 5.05 -31.43
C TYR A 214 14.38 4.30 -30.13
N GLU A 215 14.58 4.94 -28.99
CA GLU A 215 14.14 4.44 -27.68
C GLU A 215 12.64 4.68 -27.48
N TRP A 216 11.89 3.64 -27.12
CA TRP A 216 10.46 3.74 -26.83
C TRP A 216 10.13 3.32 -25.38
N MET A 217 11.07 2.68 -24.68
CA MET A 217 10.91 2.29 -23.28
C MET A 217 12.25 2.21 -22.56
N GLY A 218 12.23 2.53 -21.27
CA GLY A 218 13.44 2.53 -20.44
C GLY A 218 14.25 3.79 -20.66
N ASN A 219 15.42 3.85 -20.04
CA ASN A 219 16.30 5.02 -20.11
C ASN A 219 17.72 4.55 -20.38
N GLY A 220 17.96 3.86 -21.50
CA GLY A 220 19.26 3.32 -21.88
C GLY A 220 20.11 4.28 -22.74
N PHE A 221 19.49 5.12 -23.57
CA PHE A 221 20.21 6.14 -24.34
C PHE A 221 20.73 7.28 -23.46
N GLY A 222 22.05 7.50 -23.49
CA GLY A 222 22.73 8.52 -22.70
C GLY A 222 23.13 8.06 -21.29
N THR A 223 22.77 6.85 -20.90
CA THR A 223 23.07 6.25 -19.59
C THR A 223 23.88 4.96 -19.72
N LEU A 224 23.42 4.00 -20.52
CA LEU A 224 24.06 2.70 -20.78
C LEU A 224 24.85 2.73 -22.09
N VAL A 225 24.26 3.35 -23.10
CA VAL A 225 24.81 3.45 -24.46
C VAL A 225 24.76 4.89 -24.95
N ARG A 226 25.43 5.16 -26.07
CA ARG A 226 25.47 6.49 -26.70
C ARG A 226 24.06 7.09 -26.83
N ALA A 227 23.95 8.40 -26.61
CA ALA A 227 22.69 9.11 -26.78
C ALA A 227 22.09 8.90 -28.19
N GLY A 228 20.77 8.81 -28.26
CA GLY A 228 20.02 8.53 -29.49
C GLY A 228 18.70 9.28 -29.55
N LEU A 229 17.85 8.93 -30.52
CA LEU A 229 16.52 9.51 -30.66
C LEU A 229 15.51 8.73 -29.79
N ALA A 230 14.47 9.40 -29.32
CA ALA A 230 13.31 8.73 -28.72
C ALA A 230 12.18 8.63 -29.75
N ALA A 231 11.38 7.56 -29.68
CA ALA A 231 10.11 7.48 -30.39
C ALA A 231 9.15 8.53 -29.78
N THR A 232 8.37 9.19 -30.62
CA THR A 232 7.40 10.20 -30.17
C THR A 232 6.18 9.50 -29.59
N GLN A 233 5.94 9.66 -28.28
CA GLN A 233 4.72 9.19 -27.64
C GLN A 233 3.54 10.11 -28.03
N LEU A 234 2.53 9.53 -28.67
CA LEU A 234 1.32 10.24 -29.12
C LEU A 234 0.19 10.16 -28.09
N ARG A 235 0.08 9.01 -27.41
CA ARG A 235 -0.98 8.73 -26.44
C ARG A 235 -0.51 7.73 -25.38
N ALA A 236 -0.97 7.91 -24.15
CA ALA A 236 -0.97 6.88 -23.11
C ALA A 236 -2.40 6.68 -22.57
N GLU A 237 -2.79 5.43 -22.40
CA GLU A 237 -4.12 5.06 -21.94
C GLU A 237 -4.06 3.92 -20.92
N TYR A 238 -4.89 3.96 -19.89
CA TYR A 238 -5.08 2.83 -18.99
C TYR A 238 -6.54 2.39 -18.89
N THR A 239 -6.73 1.09 -18.71
CA THR A 239 -8.00 0.44 -18.35
C THR A 239 -7.79 -0.40 -17.08
N ALA A 240 -8.81 -1.15 -16.66
CA ALA A 240 -8.71 -2.08 -15.52
C ALA A 240 -7.60 -3.14 -15.68
N THR A 241 -7.30 -3.59 -16.89
CA THR A 241 -6.33 -4.68 -17.15
C THR A 241 -5.17 -4.30 -18.07
N ARG A 242 -5.23 -3.15 -18.75
CA ARG A 242 -4.23 -2.75 -19.75
C ARG A 242 -3.65 -1.35 -19.50
N THR A 243 -2.39 -1.17 -19.89
CA THR A 243 -1.78 0.15 -20.16
C THR A 243 -1.31 0.14 -21.60
N MET A 244 -1.70 1.14 -22.38
CA MET A 244 -1.50 1.20 -23.83
C MET A 244 -0.82 2.51 -24.21
N PHE A 245 0.23 2.44 -25.01
CA PHE A 245 0.94 3.59 -25.55
C PHE A 245 0.90 3.55 -27.07
N ALA A 246 0.69 4.69 -27.70
CA ALA A 246 0.80 4.85 -29.15
C ALA A 246 2.03 5.70 -29.46
N PHE A 247 2.86 5.25 -30.39
CA PHE A 247 4.11 5.91 -30.77
C PHE A 247 4.19 6.19 -32.27
N GLU A 248 5.02 7.17 -32.62
CA GLU A 248 5.54 7.37 -33.97
C GLU A 248 7.07 7.50 -33.94
N ALA A 249 7.75 6.78 -34.82
CA ALA A 249 9.17 6.94 -35.08
C ALA A 249 9.38 6.97 -36.60
N ASP A 250 9.96 8.05 -37.13
CA ASP A 250 10.11 8.29 -38.58
C ASP A 250 8.86 7.93 -39.41
N LYS A 251 7.69 8.43 -39.00
CA LYS A 251 6.37 8.18 -39.61
C LYS A 251 5.86 6.74 -39.54
N VAL A 252 6.62 5.79 -38.98
CA VAL A 252 6.12 4.47 -38.62
C VAL A 252 5.37 4.60 -37.30
N LYS A 253 4.13 4.15 -37.29
CA LYS A 253 3.30 4.12 -36.08
C LYS A 253 3.25 2.71 -35.50
N PHE A 254 3.23 2.63 -34.19
CA PHE A 254 3.11 1.36 -33.47
C PHE A 254 2.47 1.57 -32.10
N ASN A 255 1.83 0.50 -31.60
CA ASN A 255 1.21 0.47 -30.29
C ASN A 255 1.96 -0.48 -29.37
N VAL A 256 2.08 -0.12 -28.10
CA VAL A 256 2.66 -0.95 -27.04
C VAL A 256 1.57 -1.16 -25.99
N THR A 257 1.19 -2.41 -25.74
CA THR A 257 0.19 -2.80 -24.75
C THR A 257 0.83 -3.64 -23.67
N PHE A 258 0.81 -3.13 -22.45
CA PHE A 258 1.03 -3.90 -21.24
C PHE A 258 -0.30 -4.49 -20.79
N LEU A 259 -0.39 -5.81 -20.70
CA LEU A 259 -1.62 -6.51 -20.29
C LEU A 259 -1.33 -7.38 -19.08
N THR A 260 -1.97 -7.06 -17.95
CA THR A 260 -2.03 -7.97 -16.79
C THR A 260 -3.45 -8.53 -16.68
N PRO A 261 -3.68 -9.79 -17.09
CA PRO A 261 -5.02 -10.36 -17.08
C PRO A 261 -5.58 -10.51 -15.66
N ILE A 262 -6.81 -10.05 -15.42
CA ILE A 262 -7.54 -10.30 -14.18
C ILE A 262 -8.66 -11.28 -14.49
N THR A 263 -8.61 -12.46 -13.87
CA THR A 263 -9.53 -13.58 -14.10
C THR A 263 -10.03 -14.16 -12.78
N PRO A 264 -10.85 -13.42 -12.01
CA PRO A 264 -11.22 -13.77 -10.63
C PRO A 264 -11.92 -15.13 -10.49
N ASP A 265 -12.60 -15.60 -11.54
CA ASP A 265 -13.33 -16.88 -11.57
C ASP A 265 -12.48 -18.06 -12.10
N ASP A 266 -11.23 -17.82 -12.48
CA ASP A 266 -10.30 -18.85 -13.00
C ASP A 266 -9.00 -18.79 -12.18
N TYR A 267 -8.96 -19.56 -11.10
CA TYR A 267 -7.84 -19.52 -10.14
C TYR A 267 -6.51 -19.97 -10.75
N VAL A 268 -6.52 -20.86 -11.77
CA VAL A 268 -5.27 -21.22 -12.46
C VAL A 268 -4.73 -20.01 -13.21
N ARG A 269 -5.55 -19.36 -14.05
CA ARG A 269 -5.10 -18.16 -14.77
C ARG A 269 -4.75 -17.02 -13.81
N GLN A 270 -5.56 -16.82 -12.77
CA GLN A 270 -5.39 -15.74 -11.79
C GLN A 270 -4.09 -15.90 -10.97
N SER A 271 -3.67 -17.13 -10.71
CA SER A 271 -2.47 -17.40 -9.90
C SER A 271 -1.16 -17.41 -10.69
N LEU A 272 -1.18 -17.35 -12.02
CA LEU A 272 0.04 -17.20 -12.82
C LEU A 272 0.65 -15.81 -12.58
N PRO A 273 1.86 -15.69 -12.02
CA PRO A 273 2.49 -14.40 -11.70
C PRO A 273 3.24 -13.86 -12.93
N LEU A 274 2.52 -13.68 -14.04
CA LEU A 274 3.03 -13.27 -15.35
C LEU A 274 2.18 -12.10 -15.90
N SER A 275 2.80 -11.24 -16.70
CA SER A 275 2.16 -10.13 -17.41
C SER A 275 2.70 -10.03 -18.84
N TYR A 276 1.88 -9.62 -19.79
CA TYR A 276 2.29 -9.49 -21.20
C TYR A 276 2.79 -8.09 -21.54
N LEU A 277 3.68 -8.04 -22.52
CA LEU A 277 4.05 -6.87 -23.30
C LEU A 277 3.82 -7.21 -24.78
N HIS A 278 2.92 -6.48 -25.44
CA HIS A 278 2.57 -6.68 -26.84
C HIS A 278 2.86 -5.43 -27.66
N VAL A 279 3.61 -5.56 -28.75
CA VAL A 279 3.96 -4.46 -29.65
C VAL A 279 3.37 -4.74 -31.02
N GLU A 280 2.58 -3.82 -31.57
CA GLU A 280 1.91 -3.97 -32.88
C GLU A 280 2.25 -2.80 -33.81
N LEU A 281 2.71 -3.09 -35.03
CA LEU A 281 2.97 -2.09 -36.05
C LEU A 281 1.69 -1.70 -36.81
N ASP A 282 1.50 -0.41 -37.06
CA ASP A 282 0.46 0.08 -37.96
C ASP A 282 0.83 -0.26 -39.42
N LYS A 283 0.14 -1.27 -39.96
CA LYS A 283 0.36 -1.79 -41.33
C LYS A 283 0.27 -0.72 -42.42
N SER A 284 -0.43 0.40 -42.18
CA SER A 284 -0.54 1.49 -43.15
C SER A 284 0.75 2.33 -43.28
N THR A 285 1.63 2.28 -42.28
CA THR A 285 2.82 3.13 -42.18
C THR A 285 4.15 2.41 -42.50
N ILE A 286 4.13 1.08 -42.58
CA ILE A 286 5.33 0.23 -42.69
C ILE A 286 5.72 -0.17 -44.11
N LYS A 287 5.01 0.31 -45.13
CA LYS A 287 5.29 -0.08 -46.52
C LYS A 287 6.68 0.40 -46.95
N ASN A 288 7.48 -0.53 -47.49
CA ASN A 288 8.87 -0.29 -47.94
C ASN A 288 9.81 0.24 -46.84
N ARG A 289 9.49 -0.05 -45.58
CA ARG A 289 10.33 0.29 -44.42
C ARG A 289 11.05 -0.97 -43.96
N SER A 290 12.27 -0.81 -43.45
CA SER A 290 12.97 -1.87 -42.73
C SER A 290 12.82 -1.65 -41.23
N ILE A 291 12.23 -2.62 -40.51
CA ILE A 291 11.83 -2.42 -39.11
C ILE A 291 12.28 -3.58 -38.22
N GLN A 292 13.01 -3.27 -37.15
CA GLN A 292 13.39 -4.21 -36.11
C GLN A 292 13.01 -3.69 -34.72
N LEU A 293 12.68 -4.59 -33.79
CA LEU A 293 12.32 -4.29 -32.41
C LEU A 293 13.28 -4.98 -31.46
N TYR A 294 13.58 -4.34 -30.33
CA TYR A 294 14.38 -4.89 -29.25
C TYR A 294 13.72 -4.62 -27.91
N THR A 295 13.83 -5.57 -26.98
CA THR A 295 13.53 -5.35 -25.58
C THR A 295 14.25 -6.36 -24.68
N ASP A 296 14.59 -5.92 -23.47
CA ASP A 296 15.29 -6.73 -22.48
C ASP A 296 14.84 -6.45 -21.05
N ILE A 297 15.16 -7.37 -20.16
CA ILE A 297 15.21 -7.12 -18.72
C ILE A 297 16.63 -7.38 -18.20
N ASP A 298 16.89 -6.99 -16.96
CA ASP A 298 18.15 -7.28 -16.27
C ASP A 298 17.97 -8.07 -14.97
N GLU A 299 19.08 -8.29 -14.26
CA GLU A 299 19.12 -9.06 -13.02
C GLU A 299 18.32 -8.46 -11.86
N ARG A 300 17.99 -7.16 -11.90
CA ARG A 300 17.25 -6.54 -10.79
C ARG A 300 15.87 -7.19 -10.67
N TRP A 301 15.35 -7.80 -11.73
CA TRP A 301 14.12 -8.57 -11.64
C TRP A 301 14.17 -9.81 -10.74
N VAL A 302 15.34 -10.33 -10.34
CA VAL A 302 15.44 -11.52 -9.47
C VAL A 302 15.83 -11.21 -8.01
N THR A 303 16.39 -10.04 -7.72
CA THR A 303 16.86 -9.68 -6.37
C THR A 303 16.75 -8.18 -6.11
N GLY A 304 16.56 -7.80 -4.85
CA GLY A 304 16.67 -6.41 -4.40
C GLY A 304 18.11 -5.91 -4.25
N HIS A 305 19.10 -6.81 -4.24
CA HIS A 305 20.52 -6.49 -4.17
C HIS A 305 21.02 -6.01 -5.54
N ASP A 306 20.88 -4.71 -5.81
CA ASP A 306 21.42 -4.11 -7.02
C ASP A 306 22.93 -3.85 -6.88
N TYR A 307 23.66 -4.01 -7.98
CA TYR A 307 25.11 -3.76 -8.09
C TYR A 307 26.03 -4.59 -7.17
N ASP A 308 25.53 -5.64 -6.51
CA ASP A 308 26.30 -6.51 -5.62
C ASP A 308 26.34 -7.98 -6.12
N PHE A 309 26.88 -8.17 -7.31
CA PHE A 309 27.01 -9.51 -7.92
C PHE A 309 27.97 -10.43 -7.14
N ALA A 310 28.94 -9.87 -6.41
CA ALA A 310 29.97 -10.65 -5.73
C ALA A 310 29.38 -11.51 -4.62
N ASP A 311 28.49 -10.92 -3.81
CA ASP A 311 27.82 -11.59 -2.70
C ASP A 311 26.48 -12.21 -3.11
N TRP A 312 25.81 -11.64 -4.13
CA TRP A 312 24.49 -12.05 -4.60
C TRP A 312 24.47 -12.48 -6.08
N PRO A 313 25.28 -13.48 -6.48
CA PRO A 313 25.37 -13.87 -7.87
C PRO A 313 24.09 -14.58 -8.34
N TYR A 314 23.83 -14.46 -9.63
CA TYR A 314 22.69 -15.09 -10.30
C TYR A 314 23.15 -15.95 -11.49
N ASP A 315 22.26 -16.86 -11.89
CA ASP A 315 22.38 -17.76 -13.03
C ASP A 315 21.20 -17.52 -13.98
N GLN A 316 21.36 -17.98 -15.22
CA GLN A 316 20.31 -17.96 -16.21
C GLN A 316 20.17 -19.32 -16.89
N GLN A 317 18.95 -19.63 -17.30
CA GLN A 317 18.65 -20.76 -18.16
C GLN A 317 17.75 -20.29 -19.30
N TYR A 318 18.08 -20.73 -20.52
CA TYR A 318 17.29 -20.47 -21.71
C TYR A 318 16.58 -21.74 -22.19
N TYR A 319 15.30 -21.60 -22.54
CA TYR A 319 14.49 -22.70 -23.04
C TYR A 319 13.64 -22.28 -24.24
N GLU A 320 13.34 -23.26 -25.10
CA GLU A 320 12.33 -23.14 -26.14
C GLU A 320 11.30 -24.26 -25.96
N LYS A 321 10.01 -23.91 -25.90
CA LYS A 321 8.91 -24.88 -25.77
C LYS A 321 7.62 -24.32 -26.33
N ASN A 322 6.90 -25.11 -27.13
CA ASN A 322 5.56 -24.80 -27.64
C ASN A 322 5.41 -23.34 -28.13
N ASP A 323 6.23 -22.95 -29.11
CA ASP A 323 6.21 -21.59 -29.69
C ASP A 323 6.59 -20.46 -28.72
N THR A 324 7.39 -20.78 -27.70
CA THR A 324 7.87 -19.83 -26.70
C THR A 324 9.38 -19.98 -26.47
N SER A 325 10.11 -18.88 -26.49
CA SER A 325 11.49 -18.77 -26.01
C SER A 325 11.49 -18.07 -24.64
N VAL A 326 12.25 -18.55 -23.67
CA VAL A 326 12.23 -18.01 -22.29
C VAL A 326 13.61 -17.99 -21.65
N PHE A 327 13.90 -16.90 -20.95
CA PHE A 327 14.93 -16.79 -19.93
C PHE A 327 14.31 -16.99 -18.55
N PHE A 328 14.89 -17.90 -17.77
CA PHE A 328 14.70 -17.99 -16.33
C PHE A 328 15.98 -17.52 -15.64
N ILE A 329 15.90 -16.44 -14.87
CA ILE A 329 17.00 -15.88 -14.10
C ILE A 329 16.76 -16.21 -12.63
N THR A 330 17.75 -16.81 -11.96
CA THR A 330 17.66 -17.26 -10.56
C THR A 330 18.88 -16.83 -9.78
N ARG A 331 18.76 -16.54 -8.49
CA ARG A 331 19.94 -16.47 -7.61
C ARG A 331 20.69 -17.80 -7.60
N LYS A 332 22.03 -17.79 -7.58
CA LYS A 332 22.84 -19.01 -7.39
C LYS A 332 22.62 -19.64 -6.02
N HIS A 333 22.37 -18.79 -5.04
CA HIS A 333 22.09 -19.16 -3.66
C HIS A 333 20.74 -18.53 -3.26
N PRO A 334 19.60 -19.15 -3.61
CA PRO A 334 18.29 -18.62 -3.23
C PRO A 334 18.06 -18.66 -1.72
N GLU A 335 17.41 -17.63 -1.18
CA GLU A 335 17.04 -17.52 0.23
C GLU A 335 15.52 -17.61 0.36
N VAL A 336 15.04 -18.84 0.54
CA VAL A 336 13.61 -19.13 0.60
C VAL A 336 12.98 -18.43 1.80
N TYR A 337 11.87 -17.74 1.54
CA TYR A 337 11.11 -16.95 2.51
C TYR A 337 11.80 -15.68 3.03
N THR A 338 12.85 -15.21 2.36
CA THR A 338 13.55 -13.97 2.70
C THR A 338 13.20 -12.85 1.73
N GLU A 339 13.08 -11.64 2.26
CA GLU A 339 12.99 -10.43 1.45
C GLU A 339 14.18 -9.51 1.66
N PHE A 340 14.58 -8.81 0.60
CA PHE A 340 15.43 -7.63 0.67
C PHE A 340 14.80 -6.51 -0.15
N ARG A 341 14.70 -5.30 0.44
CA ARG A 341 13.95 -4.16 -0.13
C ARG A 341 12.55 -4.55 -0.65
N GLN A 342 11.81 -5.33 0.14
CA GLN A 342 10.45 -5.80 -0.18
C GLN A 342 10.36 -6.74 -1.41
N ARG A 343 11.49 -7.22 -1.94
CA ARG A 343 11.55 -8.22 -3.02
C ARG A 343 11.92 -9.59 -2.48
N ALA A 344 11.36 -10.63 -3.07
CA ALA A 344 11.73 -12.01 -2.77
C ALA A 344 13.17 -12.29 -3.20
N GLU A 345 13.88 -13.02 -2.34
CA GLU A 345 15.27 -13.44 -2.56
C GLU A 345 15.37 -14.92 -2.99
N TRP A 346 14.27 -15.48 -3.49
CA TRP A 346 14.20 -16.81 -4.11
C TRP A 346 13.17 -16.87 -5.24
N GLY A 347 13.27 -17.92 -6.05
CA GLY A 347 12.45 -18.09 -7.26
C GLY A 347 13.20 -17.62 -8.50
N ASN A 348 12.45 -17.25 -9.53
CA ASN A 348 13.02 -16.79 -10.79
C ASN A 348 12.30 -15.57 -11.35
N ALA A 349 13.08 -14.67 -11.93
CA ALA A 349 12.58 -13.75 -12.93
C ALA A 349 12.41 -14.50 -14.25
N THR A 350 11.23 -14.38 -14.85
CA THR A 350 10.88 -14.95 -16.14
C THR A 350 10.83 -13.85 -17.18
N TYR A 351 11.52 -14.00 -18.30
CA TYR A 351 11.32 -13.17 -19.48
C TYR A 351 11.18 -14.03 -20.73
N ALA A 352 10.02 -13.97 -21.37
CA ALA A 352 9.66 -14.83 -22.47
C ALA A 352 9.23 -14.04 -23.69
N ALA A 353 9.41 -14.65 -24.87
CA ALA A 353 8.90 -14.19 -26.14
C ALA A 353 8.08 -15.31 -26.80
N ARG A 354 6.97 -14.96 -27.44
CA ARG A 354 6.37 -15.84 -28.45
C ARG A 354 7.37 -15.96 -29.59
N ASN A 355 7.60 -17.19 -30.04
CA ASN A 355 8.44 -17.42 -31.20
C ASN A 355 7.91 -16.62 -32.39
N HIS A 356 8.83 -15.96 -33.09
CA HIS A 356 8.49 -15.10 -34.22
C HIS A 356 9.51 -15.33 -35.32
N THR A 357 9.08 -15.26 -36.58
CA THR A 357 10.03 -15.35 -37.71
C THR A 357 10.95 -14.14 -37.69
N GLY A 358 12.26 -14.34 -37.57
CA GLY A 358 13.21 -13.24 -37.34
C GLY A 358 13.44 -12.89 -35.87
N LEU A 359 12.97 -13.72 -34.93
CA LEU A 359 13.34 -13.63 -33.52
C LEU A 359 14.81 -14.02 -33.33
N THR A 360 15.53 -13.21 -32.58
CA THR A 360 16.88 -13.48 -32.06
C THR A 360 16.91 -13.16 -30.57
N SER A 361 17.81 -13.78 -29.83
CA SER A 361 17.88 -13.61 -28.37
C SER A 361 19.29 -13.85 -27.87
N ARG A 362 19.68 -13.09 -26.85
CA ARG A 362 21.02 -13.13 -26.26
C ARG A 362 20.96 -12.80 -24.78
N ASN A 363 21.84 -13.43 -23.98
CA ASN A 363 22.26 -12.84 -22.71
C ASN A 363 23.75 -12.50 -22.70
N ASN A 364 24.07 -11.27 -22.31
CA ASN A 364 25.44 -10.77 -22.16
C ASN A 364 25.42 -9.45 -21.36
N ASN A 365 26.57 -8.80 -21.17
CA ASN A 365 26.64 -7.45 -20.61
C ASN A 365 25.73 -6.47 -21.40
N ASN A 366 24.97 -5.65 -20.68
CA ASN A 366 23.93 -4.79 -21.23
C ASN A 366 24.44 -3.81 -22.29
N VAL A 367 25.61 -3.19 -22.11
CA VAL A 367 26.22 -2.29 -23.10
C VAL A 367 26.51 -3.03 -24.40
N VAL A 368 27.00 -4.26 -24.32
CA VAL A 368 27.31 -5.09 -25.50
C VAL A 368 26.04 -5.45 -26.25
N VAL A 369 25.02 -5.95 -25.55
CA VAL A 369 23.75 -6.37 -26.18
C VAL A 369 23.01 -5.19 -26.80
N HIS A 370 22.92 -4.06 -26.10
CA HIS A 370 22.28 -2.85 -26.62
C HIS A 370 23.04 -2.33 -27.86
N THR A 371 24.37 -2.25 -27.80
CA THR A 371 25.20 -1.77 -28.93
C THR A 371 25.06 -2.69 -30.15
N GLU A 372 25.05 -4.01 -29.95
CA GLU A 372 24.85 -4.98 -31.03
C GLU A 372 23.53 -4.73 -31.77
N PHE A 373 22.43 -4.55 -31.03
CA PHE A 373 21.14 -4.25 -31.66
C PHE A 373 21.15 -2.90 -32.37
N ILE A 374 21.72 -1.85 -31.76
CA ILE A 374 21.76 -0.51 -32.38
C ILE A 374 22.51 -0.57 -33.73
N ASP A 375 23.65 -1.27 -33.77
CA ASP A 375 24.52 -1.30 -34.94
C ASP A 375 24.01 -2.26 -36.02
N HIS A 376 23.31 -3.33 -35.66
CA HIS A 376 22.96 -4.42 -36.59
C HIS A 376 21.47 -4.70 -36.75
N GLY A 377 20.61 -4.21 -35.86
CA GLY A 377 19.17 -4.48 -35.83
C GLY A 377 18.79 -5.91 -35.44
N LYS A 378 19.75 -6.73 -35.03
CA LYS A 378 19.55 -8.13 -34.65
C LYS A 378 20.56 -8.53 -33.59
N LEU A 379 20.28 -9.59 -32.84
CA LEU A 379 21.18 -10.15 -31.85
C LEU A 379 21.83 -11.44 -32.37
N SER A 380 23.04 -11.72 -31.89
CA SER A 380 23.59 -13.07 -31.93
C SER A 380 22.70 -14.03 -31.12
N PHE A 381 22.72 -15.31 -31.46
CA PHE A 381 21.95 -16.32 -30.74
C PHE A 381 22.90 -17.13 -29.84
N ASP A 382 23.19 -16.59 -28.66
CA ASP A 382 24.03 -17.24 -27.65
C ASP A 382 23.49 -17.00 -26.23
N HIS A 383 23.50 -18.09 -25.45
CA HIS A 383 22.95 -18.12 -24.10
C HIS A 383 23.97 -18.62 -23.08
N GLY A 384 25.07 -17.87 -22.94
CA GLY A 384 26.20 -18.23 -22.09
C GLY A 384 25.91 -18.12 -20.59
N PRO A 385 26.78 -18.66 -19.71
CA PRO A 385 26.67 -18.44 -18.28
C PRO A 385 26.81 -16.95 -17.94
N VAL A 386 26.16 -16.52 -16.87
CA VAL A 386 26.33 -15.17 -16.32
C VAL A 386 27.70 -15.07 -15.64
N GLY A 387 28.52 -14.13 -16.10
CA GLY A 387 29.92 -13.98 -15.68
C GLY A 387 30.22 -12.77 -14.78
N GLY A 388 29.26 -11.88 -14.55
CA GLY A 388 29.45 -10.62 -13.83
C GLY A 388 28.13 -9.84 -13.72
N PRO A 389 28.15 -8.60 -13.19
CA PRO A 389 26.98 -7.71 -13.13
C PRO A 389 26.58 -7.16 -14.51
N ASP A 390 25.52 -6.35 -14.53
CA ASP A 390 25.07 -5.53 -15.65
C ASP A 390 24.70 -6.37 -16.87
N ASN A 391 23.79 -7.34 -16.72
CA ASN A 391 23.39 -8.22 -17.81
C ASN A 391 22.12 -7.73 -18.50
N SER A 392 21.98 -8.11 -19.76
CA SER A 392 20.76 -7.96 -20.53
C SER A 392 20.28 -9.34 -20.94
N PHE A 393 19.02 -9.66 -20.64
CA PHE A 393 18.31 -10.85 -21.09
C PHE A 393 17.35 -10.44 -22.19
N ALA A 394 17.81 -10.49 -23.43
CA ALA A 394 17.22 -9.73 -24.51
C ALA A 394 16.58 -10.58 -25.61
N PHE A 395 15.53 -10.02 -26.20
CA PHE A 395 14.95 -10.46 -27.45
C PHE A 395 15.00 -9.33 -28.48
N ALA A 396 15.22 -9.69 -29.75
CA ALA A 396 15.04 -8.79 -30.88
C ALA A 396 14.23 -9.47 -31.99
N VAL A 397 13.35 -8.72 -32.63
CA VAL A 397 12.46 -9.18 -33.69
C VAL A 397 12.72 -8.39 -34.97
N ASP A 398 13.10 -9.08 -36.04
CA ASP A 398 13.15 -8.51 -37.38
C ASP A 398 11.80 -8.68 -38.09
N PHE A 399 11.06 -7.59 -38.25
CA PHE A 399 9.76 -7.61 -38.93
C PHE A 399 9.88 -7.72 -40.45
N ASP A 400 11.08 -7.57 -41.02
CA ASP A 400 11.31 -7.70 -42.46
C ASP A 400 11.56 -9.16 -42.87
N ALA A 401 11.80 -10.03 -41.90
CA ALA A 401 11.98 -11.44 -42.14
C ALA A 401 10.79 -12.02 -42.93
N LYS A 402 11.09 -12.91 -43.87
CA LYS A 402 10.07 -13.43 -44.80
C LYS A 402 8.98 -14.15 -44.00
N HIS A 403 7.72 -13.74 -44.17
CA HIS A 403 6.56 -14.26 -43.42
C HIS A 403 6.48 -13.86 -41.94
N ALA A 404 7.29 -12.88 -41.50
CA ALA A 404 7.14 -12.24 -40.20
C ALA A 404 5.71 -11.69 -40.00
N ALA A 405 5.15 -11.94 -38.81
CA ALA A 405 4.00 -11.19 -38.34
C ALA A 405 4.40 -9.72 -38.15
N LYS A 406 3.41 -8.86 -37.89
CA LYS A 406 3.64 -7.40 -37.72
C LYS A 406 3.42 -6.96 -36.28
N ASP A 407 3.55 -7.91 -35.38
CA ASP A 407 3.44 -7.76 -33.94
C ASP A 407 4.43 -8.69 -33.24
N ALA A 408 4.81 -8.34 -32.02
CA ALA A 408 5.69 -9.11 -31.16
C ALA A 408 5.06 -9.22 -29.77
N LEU A 409 5.11 -10.41 -29.18
CA LEU A 409 4.55 -10.69 -27.86
C LEU A 409 5.63 -11.20 -26.92
N PHE A 410 5.70 -10.58 -25.75
CA PHE A 410 6.59 -10.92 -24.65
C PHE A 410 5.78 -11.14 -23.37
N ALA A 411 6.37 -11.83 -22.41
CA ALA A 411 5.87 -11.91 -21.05
C ALA A 411 7.00 -11.73 -20.04
N VAL A 412 6.69 -11.07 -18.93
CA VAL A 412 7.58 -10.92 -17.79
C VAL A 412 6.90 -11.44 -16.53
N GLY A 413 7.66 -12.00 -15.60
CA GLY A 413 7.14 -12.26 -14.27
C GLY A 413 8.12 -12.77 -13.25
N HIS A 414 7.60 -13.12 -12.07
CA HIS A 414 8.39 -13.62 -10.96
C HIS A 414 7.74 -14.87 -10.37
N MET A 415 8.28 -16.04 -10.69
CA MET A 415 7.71 -17.34 -10.29
C MET A 415 8.51 -17.94 -9.14
N ARG A 416 7.82 -18.40 -8.09
CA ARG A 416 8.42 -18.96 -6.88
C ARG A 416 7.85 -20.33 -6.58
N THR A 417 8.59 -21.13 -5.83
CA THR A 417 8.07 -22.36 -5.22
C THR A 417 8.98 -22.70 -4.05
N PRO A 418 8.48 -22.73 -2.80
CA PRO A 418 7.14 -22.36 -2.33
C PRO A 418 6.87 -20.83 -2.34
N TYR A 419 5.63 -20.43 -2.01
CA TYR A 419 5.17 -19.04 -1.95
C TYR A 419 5.15 -18.48 -0.53
N VAL A 420 4.54 -19.22 0.40
CA VAL A 420 4.27 -18.81 1.79
C VAL A 420 4.62 -19.94 2.73
N ASN A 421 5.17 -19.58 3.88
CA ASN A 421 5.43 -20.47 5.01
C ASN A 421 4.31 -20.30 6.05
N TYR A 422 3.41 -21.26 6.21
CA TYR A 422 2.20 -21.11 7.04
C TYR A 422 2.22 -21.96 8.30
N ILE A 423 1.97 -21.33 9.46
CA ILE A 423 1.77 -22.06 10.72
C ILE A 423 0.46 -22.85 10.71
N ARG A 424 0.56 -24.15 11.05
CA ARG A 424 -0.59 -25.06 11.23
C ARG A 424 -0.53 -25.71 12.61
N ALA A 425 -1.67 -25.80 13.29
CA ALA A 425 -1.77 -26.63 14.50
C ALA A 425 -1.68 -28.12 14.16
N LYS A 426 -1.00 -28.91 15.00
CA LYS A 426 -0.95 -30.37 14.86
C LYS A 426 -2.30 -31.03 15.14
N HIS A 427 -3.10 -30.40 16.01
CA HIS A 427 -4.43 -30.87 16.41
C HIS A 427 -5.40 -29.69 16.42
N PRO A 428 -5.85 -29.20 15.25
CA PRO A 428 -6.77 -28.07 15.15
C PRO A 428 -8.03 -28.26 15.99
N GLY A 429 -8.51 -27.19 16.65
CA GLY A 429 -9.70 -27.23 17.50
C GLY A 429 -9.49 -27.90 18.86
N SER A 430 -8.24 -28.15 19.28
CA SER A 430 -7.90 -28.65 20.61
C SER A 430 -7.11 -27.62 21.40
N ASN A 431 -7.02 -27.76 22.73
CA ASN A 431 -6.16 -26.91 23.57
C ASN A 431 -4.65 -27.22 23.40
N SER A 432 -4.24 -27.85 22.30
CA SER A 432 -2.84 -28.19 22.04
C SER A 432 -2.11 -27.00 21.43
N THR A 433 -1.04 -26.56 22.07
CA THR A 433 -0.17 -25.48 21.56
C THR A 433 0.89 -25.96 20.56
N LYS A 434 0.80 -27.21 20.09
CA LYS A 434 1.77 -27.76 19.15
C LYS A 434 1.43 -27.36 17.72
N SER A 435 2.39 -26.76 17.02
CA SER A 435 2.28 -26.37 15.61
C SER A 435 3.38 -26.98 14.73
N TYR A 436 3.28 -26.77 13.42
CA TYR A 436 4.31 -26.99 12.42
C TYR A 436 4.21 -25.92 11.32
N GLN A 437 5.26 -25.78 10.52
CA GLN A 437 5.31 -24.88 9.37
C GLN A 437 4.99 -25.67 8.08
N GLU A 438 4.08 -25.15 7.28
CA GLU A 438 3.57 -25.76 6.05
C GLU A 438 3.92 -24.90 4.84
N ASP A 439 4.64 -25.48 3.88
CA ASP A 439 4.84 -24.85 2.58
C ASP A 439 3.51 -24.72 1.82
N ARG A 440 3.22 -23.51 1.38
CA ARG A 440 2.10 -23.19 0.49
C ARG A 440 2.62 -22.91 -0.92
N TYR A 441 1.95 -23.46 -1.92
CA TYR A 441 2.38 -23.47 -3.32
C TYR A 441 1.40 -22.68 -4.20
N GLY A 442 1.86 -22.10 -5.30
CA GLY A 442 0.98 -21.34 -6.19
C GLY A 442 -0.11 -22.23 -6.82
N TYR A 443 -1.36 -21.76 -6.88
CA TYR A 443 -2.48 -22.56 -7.39
C TYR A 443 -2.26 -23.05 -8.83
N TRP A 444 -1.52 -22.31 -9.66
CA TRP A 444 -1.16 -22.71 -11.03
C TRP A 444 -0.40 -24.05 -11.07
N GLN A 445 0.32 -24.42 -10.01
CA GLN A 445 1.04 -25.70 -9.92
C GLN A 445 0.09 -26.91 -9.90
N THR A 446 -1.20 -26.70 -9.58
CA THR A 446 -2.23 -27.76 -9.69
C THR A 446 -2.42 -28.25 -11.13
N GLN A 447 -2.15 -27.40 -12.12
CA GLN A 447 -2.25 -27.74 -13.54
C GLN A 447 -0.88 -28.08 -14.15
N PHE A 448 0.18 -27.37 -13.77
CA PHE A 448 1.49 -27.46 -14.43
C PHE A 448 2.56 -28.22 -13.62
N GLY A 449 2.25 -28.64 -12.39
CA GLY A 449 3.22 -29.18 -11.47
C GLY A 449 4.36 -28.18 -11.21
N ASP A 450 5.59 -28.68 -11.15
CA ASP A 450 6.80 -27.85 -10.96
C ASP A 450 7.40 -27.38 -12.30
N SER A 451 6.69 -27.59 -13.43
CA SER A 451 7.18 -27.22 -14.75
C SER A 451 6.88 -25.75 -15.07
N LEU A 452 7.84 -24.88 -14.76
CA LEU A 452 7.79 -23.46 -15.12
C LEU A 452 7.64 -23.26 -16.63
N GLN A 453 8.35 -24.05 -17.44
CA GLN A 453 8.30 -23.97 -18.90
C GLN A 453 6.90 -24.28 -19.47
N ASP A 454 6.14 -25.19 -18.84
CA ASP A 454 4.76 -25.46 -19.26
C ASP A 454 3.80 -24.34 -18.87
N ALA A 455 3.96 -23.78 -17.67
CA ALA A 455 3.17 -22.64 -17.22
C ALA A 455 3.38 -21.39 -18.09
N VAL A 456 4.65 -21.07 -18.42
CA VAL A 456 4.99 -19.92 -19.27
C VAL A 456 4.52 -20.12 -20.71
N ALA A 457 4.74 -21.31 -21.28
CA ALA A 457 4.26 -21.61 -22.63
C ALA A 457 2.73 -21.58 -22.72
N PHE A 458 2.02 -22.05 -21.69
CA PHE A 458 0.57 -21.90 -21.61
C PHE A 458 0.16 -20.42 -21.60
N PHE A 459 0.81 -19.60 -20.77
CA PHE A 459 0.52 -18.16 -20.69
C PHE A 459 0.73 -17.49 -22.05
N ILE A 460 1.92 -17.60 -22.67
CA ILE A 460 2.19 -16.99 -23.98
C ILE A 460 1.18 -17.39 -25.06
N ASN A 461 0.73 -18.65 -25.05
CA ASN A 461 -0.25 -19.16 -26.01
C ASN A 461 -1.71 -18.82 -25.67
N ASP A 462 -2.02 -18.41 -24.44
CA ASP A 462 -3.36 -17.98 -24.01
C ASP A 462 -3.63 -16.50 -24.30
N PHE A 463 -2.66 -15.73 -24.83
CA PHE A 463 -2.76 -14.27 -25.02
C PHE A 463 -4.06 -13.80 -25.69
N ASP A 464 -4.51 -14.42 -26.79
CA ASP A 464 -5.71 -13.97 -27.49
C ASP A 464 -6.97 -14.12 -26.60
N SER A 465 -7.06 -15.24 -25.89
CA SER A 465 -8.11 -15.51 -24.90
C SER A 465 -8.00 -14.57 -23.70
N ALA A 466 -6.79 -14.32 -23.21
CA ALA A 466 -6.54 -13.38 -22.12
C ALA A 466 -6.92 -11.95 -22.51
N LEU A 467 -6.57 -11.50 -23.71
CA LEU A 467 -6.89 -10.17 -24.24
C LEU A 467 -8.40 -9.99 -24.46
N GLU A 468 -9.09 -11.02 -24.96
CA GLU A 468 -10.55 -10.99 -25.11
C GLU A 468 -11.25 -10.83 -23.75
N LYS A 469 -10.86 -11.65 -22.76
CA LYS A 469 -11.38 -11.60 -21.39
C LYS A 469 -11.07 -10.25 -20.73
N ALA A 470 -9.85 -9.76 -20.90
CA ALA A 470 -9.41 -8.45 -20.40
C ALA A 470 -10.27 -7.32 -20.96
N LYS A 471 -10.48 -7.26 -22.28
CA LYS A 471 -11.36 -6.27 -22.92
C LYS A 471 -12.81 -6.35 -22.42
N LYS A 472 -13.30 -7.56 -22.12
CA LYS A 472 -14.63 -7.74 -21.54
C LYS A 472 -14.70 -7.20 -20.11
N PHE A 473 -13.73 -7.55 -19.27
CA PHE A 473 -13.67 -7.08 -17.89
C PHE A 473 -13.47 -5.56 -17.80
N ASP A 474 -12.62 -4.99 -18.66
CA ASP A 474 -12.42 -3.53 -18.77
C ASP A 474 -13.73 -2.79 -19.06
N ARG A 475 -14.51 -3.26 -20.05
CA ARG A 475 -15.83 -2.67 -20.35
C ARG A 475 -16.78 -2.80 -19.17
N GLN A 476 -16.78 -3.95 -18.50
CA GLN A 476 -17.65 -4.18 -17.35
C GLN A 476 -17.33 -3.19 -16.22
N VAL A 477 -16.06 -3.05 -15.83
CA VAL A 477 -15.64 -2.09 -14.78
C VAL A 477 -16.02 -0.66 -15.16
N LEU A 478 -15.73 -0.24 -16.41
CA LEU A 478 -16.07 1.10 -16.89
C LEU A 478 -17.58 1.39 -16.85
N GLU A 479 -18.40 0.48 -17.38
CA GLU A 479 -19.85 0.65 -17.48
C GLU A 479 -20.52 0.57 -16.11
N ASP A 480 -20.16 -0.43 -15.30
CA ASP A 480 -20.72 -0.61 -13.96
C ASP A 480 -20.34 0.57 -13.06
N SER A 481 -19.08 1.05 -13.09
CA SER A 481 -18.66 2.23 -12.31
C SER A 481 -19.46 3.47 -12.68
N ARG A 482 -19.62 3.76 -13.98
CA ARG A 482 -20.45 4.88 -14.42
C ARG A 482 -21.88 4.76 -13.90
N ALA A 483 -22.48 3.58 -14.04
CA ALA A 483 -23.86 3.34 -13.60
C ALA A 483 -24.03 3.49 -12.08
N ALA A 484 -23.03 3.09 -11.30
CA ALA A 484 -23.08 3.07 -9.83
C ALA A 484 -23.32 4.44 -9.17
N VAL A 485 -22.95 5.51 -9.86
CA VAL A 485 -23.04 6.90 -9.36
C VAL A 485 -23.91 7.78 -10.26
N GLY A 486 -24.77 7.17 -11.08
CA GLY A 486 -25.75 7.89 -11.91
C GLY A 486 -25.26 8.38 -13.28
N GLY A 487 -24.04 8.01 -13.69
CA GLY A 487 -23.45 8.35 -14.98
C GLY A 487 -22.96 9.80 -15.10
N GLY A 488 -22.90 10.31 -16.32
CA GLY A 488 -22.38 11.65 -16.62
C GLY A 488 -20.92 11.84 -16.22
N GLU A 489 -20.53 13.09 -16.00
CA GLU A 489 -19.14 13.45 -15.68
C GLU A 489 -18.66 12.84 -14.36
N VAL A 490 -19.52 12.74 -13.34
CA VAL A 490 -19.18 12.08 -12.06
C VAL A 490 -18.92 10.59 -12.28
N GLY A 491 -19.74 9.92 -13.10
CA GLY A 491 -19.51 8.53 -13.49
C GLY A 491 -18.22 8.32 -14.27
N ASP A 492 -17.84 9.25 -15.15
CA ASP A 492 -16.56 9.20 -15.87
C ASP A 492 -15.36 9.31 -14.91
N LYS A 493 -15.44 10.24 -13.94
CA LYS A 493 -14.41 10.42 -12.90
C LYS A 493 -14.29 9.20 -12.01
N TYR A 494 -15.41 8.64 -11.57
CA TYR A 494 -15.40 7.43 -10.75
C TYR A 494 -14.83 6.22 -11.52
N ALA A 495 -15.18 6.07 -12.80
CA ALA A 495 -14.61 5.02 -13.63
C ALA A 495 -13.09 5.18 -13.90
N ALA A 496 -12.57 6.40 -13.89
CA ALA A 496 -11.13 6.64 -13.97
C ALA A 496 -10.39 6.13 -12.72
N ILE A 497 -10.99 6.34 -11.54
CA ILE A 497 -10.46 5.87 -10.25
C ILE A 497 -10.51 4.33 -10.19
N THR A 498 -11.67 3.72 -10.43
CA THR A 498 -11.84 2.26 -10.29
C THR A 498 -10.97 1.49 -11.27
N GLN A 499 -10.84 1.93 -12.53
CA GLN A 499 -9.97 1.28 -13.50
C GLN A 499 -8.48 1.31 -13.09
N LEU A 500 -8.02 2.39 -12.45
CA LEU A 500 -6.63 2.50 -12.01
C LEU A 500 -6.31 1.51 -10.87
N SER A 501 -7.28 1.26 -9.99
CA SER A 501 -7.09 0.48 -8.77
C SER A 501 -7.08 -1.04 -8.96
N VAL A 502 -7.66 -1.55 -10.04
CA VAL A 502 -7.86 -3.01 -10.23
C VAL A 502 -6.56 -3.81 -10.16
N ARG A 503 -5.54 -3.45 -10.96
CA ARG A 503 -4.29 -4.22 -11.00
C ARG A 503 -3.58 -4.16 -9.66
N GLN A 504 -3.53 -2.98 -9.04
CA GLN A 504 -2.93 -2.78 -7.72
C GLN A 504 -3.56 -3.70 -6.67
N ALA A 505 -4.89 -3.67 -6.54
CA ALA A 505 -5.61 -4.45 -5.54
C ALA A 505 -5.44 -5.96 -5.74
N PHE A 506 -5.45 -6.46 -6.98
CA PHE A 506 -5.25 -7.89 -7.26
C PHE A 506 -3.79 -8.34 -7.17
N ALA A 507 -2.83 -7.42 -7.19
CA ALA A 507 -1.40 -7.73 -7.09
C ALA A 507 -0.91 -7.89 -5.67
N THR A 508 -1.78 -7.84 -4.66
CA THR A 508 -1.34 -7.85 -3.25
C THR A 508 -1.51 -9.17 -2.55
N PHE A 509 -2.19 -10.14 -3.17
CA PHE A 509 -2.41 -11.45 -2.58
C PHE A 509 -2.10 -12.57 -3.58
N GLU A 510 -1.83 -13.75 -3.05
CA GLU A 510 -1.53 -14.94 -3.85
C GLU A 510 -2.47 -16.09 -3.51
N ILE A 511 -2.93 -16.80 -4.55
CA ILE A 511 -3.78 -17.98 -4.40
C ILE A 511 -2.87 -19.20 -4.22
N THR A 512 -2.99 -19.87 -3.08
CA THR A 512 -2.12 -20.97 -2.69
C THR A 512 -2.85 -22.27 -2.40
N VAL A 513 -2.13 -23.39 -2.49
CA VAL A 513 -2.59 -24.75 -2.15
C VAL A 513 -1.53 -25.49 -1.32
N SER A 514 -1.94 -26.50 -0.55
CA SER A 514 -1.02 -27.46 0.08
C SER A 514 -0.65 -28.61 -0.87
N LYS A 515 0.22 -29.51 -0.37
CA LYS A 515 0.41 -30.85 -0.92
C LYS A 515 -0.23 -31.89 0.01
N ASP A 516 -0.85 -32.92 -0.57
CA ASP A 516 -1.35 -34.07 0.17
C ASP A 516 -0.21 -34.99 0.65
N SER A 517 -0.53 -36.03 1.41
CA SER A 517 0.45 -37.00 1.92
C SER A 517 1.21 -37.80 0.85
N LYS A 518 0.80 -37.69 -0.42
CA LYS A 518 1.48 -38.27 -1.58
C LYS A 518 2.27 -37.23 -2.38
N GLY A 519 2.36 -36.00 -1.90
CA GLY A 519 3.05 -34.89 -2.55
C GLY A 519 2.28 -34.23 -3.70
N ARG A 520 0.98 -34.49 -3.85
CA ARG A 520 0.15 -33.91 -4.93
C ARG A 520 -0.50 -32.61 -4.47
N TYR A 521 -0.56 -31.61 -5.35
CA TYR A 521 -1.26 -30.34 -5.08
C TYR A 521 -2.73 -30.57 -4.71
N ASN A 522 -3.17 -29.98 -3.60
CA ASN A 522 -4.48 -30.20 -3.01
C ASN A 522 -5.39 -28.97 -3.19
N THR A 523 -6.25 -29.00 -4.19
CA THR A 523 -7.20 -27.90 -4.48
C THR A 523 -8.30 -27.74 -3.44
N SER A 524 -8.57 -28.77 -2.62
CA SER A 524 -9.56 -28.68 -1.53
C SER A 524 -9.07 -27.83 -0.35
N ASP A 525 -7.78 -27.55 -0.28
CA ASP A 525 -7.15 -26.69 0.72
C ASP A 525 -6.55 -25.48 -0.01
N THR A 526 -7.42 -24.63 -0.52
CA THR A 526 -7.06 -23.37 -1.18
C THR A 526 -7.13 -22.23 -0.18
N LEU A 527 -6.05 -21.47 -0.05
CA LEU A 527 -5.94 -20.31 0.84
C LEU A 527 -5.35 -19.13 0.07
N LEU A 528 -5.83 -17.92 0.32
CA LEU A 528 -5.20 -16.70 -0.16
C LEU A 528 -4.41 -16.03 0.96
N PHE A 529 -3.21 -15.55 0.66
CA PHE A 529 -2.39 -14.77 1.59
C PHE A 529 -2.12 -13.39 0.99
N LEU A 530 -2.39 -12.35 1.77
CA LEU A 530 -2.16 -10.96 1.39
C LEU A 530 -0.84 -10.46 1.97
N LYS A 531 -0.11 -9.66 1.21
CA LYS A 531 1.00 -8.84 1.69
C LYS A 531 0.50 -7.42 1.93
N GLU A 532 0.76 -6.90 3.11
CA GLU A 532 0.63 -5.48 3.39
C GLU A 532 1.83 -4.72 2.82
N ILE A 533 1.72 -4.41 1.54
CA ILE A 533 2.70 -3.70 0.75
C ILE A 533 2.99 -2.31 1.35
N SER A 534 4.27 -1.91 1.45
CA SER A 534 4.76 -0.55 1.79
C SER A 534 4.53 -0.02 3.22
N SER A 535 3.96 -0.81 4.14
CA SER A 535 3.92 -0.51 5.57
C SER A 535 5.12 -1.19 6.28
N ASN A 536 4.85 -2.17 7.15
CA ASN A 536 5.80 -3.04 7.85
C ASN A 536 5.94 -4.44 7.20
N GLY A 537 5.10 -4.76 6.20
CA GLY A 537 5.13 -6.05 5.49
C GLY A 537 4.31 -7.15 6.15
N ASP A 538 3.41 -6.82 7.08
CA ASP A 538 2.52 -7.78 7.72
C ASP A 538 1.66 -8.54 6.70
N MET A 539 1.24 -9.73 7.08
CA MET A 539 0.57 -10.65 6.17
C MET A 539 -0.80 -11.05 6.63
N SER A 540 -1.73 -11.00 5.67
CA SER A 540 -3.15 -11.20 5.91
C SER A 540 -3.69 -10.31 7.04
N THR A 541 -3.16 -9.09 7.17
CA THR A 541 -3.64 -8.06 8.10
C THR A 541 -5.14 -7.83 7.89
N VAL A 542 -5.94 -8.02 8.92
CA VAL A 542 -7.40 -8.08 8.80
C VAL A 542 -7.97 -6.70 8.47
N ASP A 543 -7.45 -5.64 9.06
CA ASP A 543 -7.83 -4.26 8.79
C ASP A 543 -7.37 -3.75 7.41
N VAL A 544 -6.46 -4.47 6.72
CA VAL A 544 -6.08 -4.23 5.31
C VAL A 544 -6.89 -5.09 4.34
N ILE A 545 -7.24 -6.32 4.72
CA ILE A 545 -8.23 -7.14 3.99
C ILE A 545 -9.57 -6.39 3.91
N PHE A 546 -9.90 -5.64 4.96
CA PHE A 546 -11.15 -4.90 5.06
C PHE A 546 -11.35 -3.85 3.94
N PRO A 547 -10.52 -2.84 3.73
CA PRO A 547 -10.67 -1.95 2.58
C PRO A 547 -10.43 -2.66 1.24
N LEU A 548 -9.77 -3.83 1.19
CA LEU A 548 -9.71 -4.64 -0.03
C LEU A 548 -11.03 -5.36 -0.37
N PHE A 549 -11.88 -5.72 0.61
CA PHE A 549 -13.05 -6.58 0.38
C PHE A 549 -14.04 -6.08 -0.68
N PRO A 550 -14.26 -4.76 -0.92
CA PRO A 550 -15.25 -4.29 -1.89
C PRO A 550 -14.96 -4.74 -3.32
N ILE A 551 -13.70 -4.68 -3.78
CA ILE A 551 -13.37 -5.16 -5.13
C ILE A 551 -13.53 -6.68 -5.24
N LEU A 552 -13.19 -7.44 -4.19
CA LEU A 552 -13.40 -8.89 -4.15
C LEU A 552 -14.90 -9.23 -4.19
N SER A 553 -15.72 -8.48 -3.48
CA SER A 553 -17.18 -8.62 -3.46
C SER A 553 -17.81 -8.34 -4.82
N TYR A 554 -17.28 -7.36 -5.55
CA TYR A 554 -17.68 -7.06 -6.92
C TYR A 554 -17.25 -8.15 -7.91
N ALA A 555 -15.99 -8.59 -7.81
CA ALA A 555 -15.32 -9.46 -8.75
C ALA A 555 -15.65 -10.95 -8.54
N ASN A 556 -15.30 -11.51 -7.38
CA ASN A 556 -15.61 -12.87 -6.97
C ASN A 556 -15.64 -12.98 -5.43
N PRO A 557 -16.82 -13.07 -4.80
CA PRO A 557 -16.93 -13.11 -3.34
C PRO A 557 -16.29 -14.35 -2.71
N ASP A 558 -16.09 -15.46 -3.44
CA ASP A 558 -15.38 -16.62 -2.87
C ASP A 558 -13.91 -16.31 -2.55
N MET A 559 -13.28 -15.36 -3.26
CA MET A 559 -11.92 -14.92 -2.94
C MET A 559 -11.86 -14.19 -1.59
N LEU A 560 -12.91 -13.44 -1.22
CA LEU A 560 -13.02 -12.82 0.11
C LEU A 560 -13.06 -13.90 1.20
N ARG A 561 -13.86 -14.95 1.01
CA ARG A 561 -13.87 -16.11 1.94
C ARG A 561 -12.48 -16.72 2.06
N ASP A 562 -11.82 -16.99 0.93
CA ASP A 562 -10.52 -17.68 0.91
C ASP A 562 -9.39 -16.82 1.50
N LEU A 563 -9.55 -15.50 1.53
CA LEU A 563 -8.62 -14.56 2.16
C LEU A 563 -8.86 -14.42 3.68
N MET A 564 -10.10 -14.57 4.15
CA MET A 564 -10.43 -14.65 5.57
C MET A 564 -10.08 -16.00 6.21
N LEU A 565 -10.01 -17.07 5.40
CA LEU A 565 -9.88 -18.43 5.89
C LEU A 565 -8.59 -18.69 6.71
N PRO A 566 -7.40 -18.18 6.33
CA PRO A 566 -6.20 -18.33 7.17
C PRO A 566 -6.34 -17.75 8.58
N ILE A 567 -7.09 -16.66 8.73
CA ILE A 567 -7.36 -16.02 10.03
C ILE A 567 -8.29 -16.90 10.86
N PHE A 568 -9.40 -17.38 10.27
CA PHE A 568 -10.27 -18.35 10.93
C PHE A 568 -9.51 -19.60 11.38
N GLU A 569 -8.77 -20.23 10.46
CA GLU A 569 -8.02 -21.45 10.74
C GLU A 569 -6.99 -21.25 11.86
N TYR A 570 -6.28 -20.12 11.88
CA TYR A 570 -5.31 -19.82 12.92
C TYR A 570 -5.95 -19.53 14.27
N THR A 571 -6.96 -18.65 14.33
CA THR A 571 -7.62 -18.30 15.60
C THR A 571 -8.38 -19.50 16.20
N GLU A 572 -9.00 -20.35 15.38
CA GLU A 572 -9.73 -21.55 15.83
C GLU A 572 -8.81 -22.71 16.22
N SER A 573 -7.53 -22.63 15.86
CA SER A 573 -6.58 -23.74 16.03
C SER A 573 -6.28 -24.09 17.49
N GLY A 574 -6.53 -23.15 18.42
CA GLY A 574 -6.10 -23.21 19.82
C GLY A 574 -4.67 -22.68 20.07
N LEU A 575 -4.00 -22.19 19.03
CA LEU A 575 -2.67 -21.55 19.13
C LEU A 575 -2.75 -20.11 19.63
N TYR A 576 -3.77 -19.36 19.20
CA TYR A 576 -3.96 -17.97 19.60
C TYR A 576 -4.73 -17.88 20.93
N PRO A 577 -4.19 -17.21 21.97
CA PRO A 577 -4.77 -17.27 23.31
C PRO A 577 -5.84 -16.22 23.59
N ASN A 578 -5.94 -15.16 22.77
CA ASN A 578 -6.82 -14.04 23.05
C ASN A 578 -8.28 -14.32 22.65
N LYS A 579 -9.20 -13.51 23.20
CA LYS A 579 -10.65 -13.66 22.96
C LYS A 579 -11.16 -12.91 21.74
N TRP A 580 -10.37 -11.98 21.20
CA TRP A 580 -10.65 -11.19 20.00
C TRP A 580 -10.04 -11.84 18.76
N CYS A 581 -10.28 -11.25 17.58
CA CYS A 581 -9.62 -11.67 16.34
C CYS A 581 -8.15 -11.23 16.34
N VAL A 582 -7.27 -12.09 15.82
CA VAL A 582 -5.87 -11.71 15.59
C VAL A 582 -5.79 -10.60 14.53
N HIS A 583 -4.82 -9.70 14.66
CA HIS A 583 -4.55 -8.64 13.67
C HIS A 583 -4.05 -9.20 12.33
N ASP A 584 -2.95 -9.96 12.37
CA ASP A 584 -2.28 -10.52 11.19
C ASP A 584 -1.68 -11.90 11.51
N LEU A 585 -0.86 -12.46 10.61
CA LEU A 585 -0.23 -13.77 10.81
C LEU A 585 1.30 -13.74 10.90
N GLY A 586 1.92 -12.56 10.96
CA GLY A 586 3.35 -12.31 10.91
C GLY A 586 3.75 -11.50 9.67
N THR A 587 5.04 -11.50 9.33
CA THR A 587 5.55 -10.71 8.20
C THR A 587 5.63 -11.55 6.93
N TYR A 588 5.04 -11.05 5.84
CA TYR A 588 5.02 -11.74 4.55
C TYR A 588 6.46 -12.03 4.07
N PRO A 589 6.79 -13.25 3.63
CA PRO A 589 5.91 -14.39 3.30
C PRO A 589 5.75 -15.44 4.43
N ASN A 590 6.10 -15.09 5.68
CA ASN A 590 6.15 -16.02 6.81
C ASN A 590 5.00 -15.80 7.81
N ALA A 591 4.00 -16.68 7.75
CA ALA A 591 2.86 -16.65 8.65
C ALA A 591 3.17 -17.47 9.91
N PHE A 592 3.95 -16.91 10.83
CA PHE A 592 4.34 -17.58 12.08
C PHE A 592 3.27 -17.54 13.17
N GLY A 593 2.34 -16.57 13.12
CA GLY A 593 1.30 -16.34 14.13
C GLY A 593 1.83 -15.84 15.48
N TYR A 594 0.89 -15.49 16.37
CA TYR A 594 1.10 -14.90 17.69
C TYR A 594 0.65 -15.84 18.81
N ASN A 595 1.39 -16.92 19.03
CA ASN A 595 0.97 -17.98 19.98
C ASN A 595 1.00 -17.55 21.47
N ASP A 596 1.68 -16.45 21.78
CA ASP A 596 1.68 -15.77 23.08
C ASP A 596 0.66 -14.62 23.15
N GLY A 597 -0.03 -14.31 22.04
CA GLY A 597 -1.10 -13.32 21.96
C GLY A 597 -0.63 -11.88 21.98
N ASN A 598 0.60 -11.60 21.53
CA ASN A 598 1.19 -10.26 21.47
C ASN A 598 1.11 -9.61 20.07
N ASP A 599 0.04 -9.90 19.33
CA ASP A 599 -0.28 -9.20 18.08
C ASP A 599 -0.67 -7.74 18.35
N GLU A 600 -0.82 -6.96 17.28
CA GLU A 600 -1.17 -5.55 17.36
C GLU A 600 -2.53 -5.33 18.06
N PRO A 601 -2.65 -4.39 19.03
CA PRO A 601 -3.85 -4.25 19.84
C PRO A 601 -4.98 -3.50 19.10
N MET A 602 -5.64 -4.21 18.18
CA MET A 602 -6.78 -3.75 17.36
C MET A 602 -8.06 -4.58 17.60
N GLN A 603 -8.38 -4.84 18.87
CA GLN A 603 -9.32 -5.91 19.22
C GLN A 603 -10.75 -5.69 18.70
N VAL A 604 -11.27 -4.45 18.80
CA VAL A 604 -12.62 -4.09 18.32
C VAL A 604 -12.65 -4.03 16.80
N GLU A 605 -11.60 -3.45 16.22
CA GLU A 605 -11.42 -3.29 14.77
C GLU A 605 -11.48 -4.65 14.07
N GLU A 606 -10.63 -5.60 14.48
CA GLU A 606 -10.46 -6.87 13.77
C GLU A 606 -11.58 -7.86 13.99
N SER A 607 -12.10 -7.91 15.22
CA SER A 607 -13.30 -8.68 15.53
C SER A 607 -14.50 -8.15 14.73
N GLY A 608 -14.61 -6.83 14.56
CA GLY A 608 -15.66 -6.20 13.78
C GLY A 608 -15.54 -6.49 12.28
N ASN A 609 -14.33 -6.31 11.73
CA ASN A 609 -13.98 -6.55 10.34
C ASN A 609 -14.39 -7.96 9.88
N MET A 610 -13.95 -8.99 10.61
CA MET A 610 -14.23 -10.38 10.23
C MET A 610 -15.72 -10.72 10.23
N ILE A 611 -16.48 -10.25 11.22
CA ILE A 611 -17.93 -10.53 11.31
C ILE A 611 -18.69 -9.80 10.19
N TRP A 612 -18.33 -8.55 9.88
CA TRP A 612 -18.91 -7.80 8.78
C TRP A 612 -18.68 -8.50 7.44
N MET A 613 -17.41 -8.78 7.13
CA MET A 613 -17.05 -9.41 5.86
C MET A 613 -17.67 -10.80 5.71
N THR A 614 -17.79 -11.56 6.81
CA THR A 614 -18.46 -12.87 6.81
C THR A 614 -19.95 -12.78 6.51
N LEU A 615 -20.68 -11.85 7.14
CA LEU A 615 -22.09 -11.63 6.81
C LEU A 615 -22.24 -11.14 5.36
N HIS A 616 -21.39 -10.21 4.93
CA HIS A 616 -21.43 -9.67 3.56
C HIS A 616 -21.26 -10.78 2.52
N TRP A 617 -20.24 -11.62 2.68
CA TRP A 617 -20.02 -12.79 1.84
C TRP A 617 -21.25 -13.70 1.84
N ALA A 618 -21.80 -14.02 3.02
CA ALA A 618 -22.96 -14.90 3.16
C ALA A 618 -24.21 -14.37 2.43
N GLN A 619 -24.42 -13.05 2.44
CA GLN A 619 -25.50 -12.39 1.70
C GLN A 619 -25.30 -12.53 0.19
N LEU A 620 -24.09 -12.26 -0.31
CA LEU A 620 -23.77 -12.34 -1.74
C LEU A 620 -23.91 -13.76 -2.32
N VAL A 621 -23.42 -14.77 -1.61
CA VAL A 621 -23.48 -16.16 -2.07
C VAL A 621 -24.82 -16.85 -1.77
N GLY A 622 -25.61 -16.25 -0.89
CA GLY A 622 -26.91 -16.75 -0.46
C GLY A 622 -26.83 -17.83 0.62
N LYS A 623 -27.91 -17.91 1.42
CA LYS A 623 -28.02 -18.76 2.61
C LYS A 623 -27.61 -20.23 2.40
N SER A 624 -28.00 -20.84 1.27
CA SER A 624 -27.72 -22.26 1.02
C SER A 624 -26.23 -22.56 0.90
N LYS A 625 -25.47 -21.66 0.27
CA LYS A 625 -24.02 -21.80 0.08
C LYS A 625 -23.25 -21.35 1.33
N ALA A 626 -23.74 -20.33 2.02
CA ALA A 626 -23.09 -19.80 3.21
C ALA A 626 -23.20 -20.69 4.45
N LYS A 627 -24.31 -21.44 4.61
CA LYS A 627 -24.65 -22.14 5.85
C LYS A 627 -23.55 -23.08 6.39
N PRO A 628 -22.86 -23.92 5.58
CA PRO A 628 -21.78 -24.76 6.09
C PRO A 628 -20.66 -23.94 6.72
N PHE A 629 -20.11 -22.98 5.98
CA PHE A 629 -19.05 -22.07 6.46
C PHE A 629 -19.47 -21.31 7.72
N LEU A 630 -20.68 -20.75 7.74
CA LEU A 630 -21.19 -20.04 8.91
C LEU A 630 -21.34 -20.94 10.14
N ASN A 631 -21.72 -22.22 9.97
CA ASN A 631 -21.80 -23.17 11.08
C ASN A 631 -20.42 -23.52 11.61
N ASP A 632 -19.48 -23.79 10.70
CA ASP A 632 -18.11 -24.21 11.05
C ASP A 632 -17.42 -23.12 11.89
N HIS A 633 -17.63 -21.85 11.54
CA HIS A 633 -17.01 -20.70 12.20
C HIS A 633 -17.91 -19.96 13.23
N TYR A 634 -19.09 -20.50 13.55
CA TYR A 634 -20.04 -19.80 14.45
C TYR A 634 -19.47 -19.60 15.86
N ALA A 635 -18.75 -20.59 16.37
CA ALA A 635 -18.23 -20.57 17.74
C ALA A 635 -17.23 -19.43 17.95
N ILE A 636 -16.30 -19.24 17.02
CA ILE A 636 -15.30 -18.18 17.13
C ILE A 636 -15.92 -16.80 16.91
N MET A 637 -16.82 -16.65 15.92
CA MET A 637 -17.55 -15.39 15.72
C MET A 637 -18.39 -15.02 16.94
N LYS A 638 -18.99 -16.01 17.62
CA LYS A 638 -19.71 -15.79 18.88
C LYS A 638 -18.79 -15.33 20.01
N GLN A 639 -17.57 -15.87 20.09
CA GLN A 639 -16.57 -15.42 21.05
C GLN A 639 -16.16 -13.97 20.80
N TRP A 640 -15.80 -13.64 19.56
CA TRP A 640 -15.49 -12.26 19.13
C TRP A 640 -16.64 -11.31 19.43
N THR A 641 -17.88 -11.72 19.13
CA THR A 641 -19.06 -10.91 19.42
C THR A 641 -19.25 -10.67 20.92
N GLN A 642 -18.92 -11.64 21.78
CA GLN A 642 -19.00 -11.43 23.23
C GLN A 642 -18.01 -10.37 23.71
N TYR A 643 -16.78 -10.38 23.16
CA TYR A 643 -15.82 -9.31 23.40
C TYR A 643 -16.36 -7.95 22.92
N LEU A 644 -16.91 -7.89 21.70
CA LEU A 644 -17.50 -6.68 21.16
C LEU A 644 -18.66 -6.15 22.02
N VAL A 645 -19.49 -7.01 22.60
CA VAL A 645 -20.56 -6.58 23.52
C VAL A 645 -20.00 -5.83 24.72
N ASP A 646 -18.85 -6.26 25.24
CA ASP A 646 -18.23 -5.69 26.43
C ASP A 646 -17.47 -4.38 26.10
N ASP A 647 -16.86 -4.28 24.92
CA ASP A 647 -15.88 -3.22 24.59
C ASP A 647 -16.30 -2.24 23.47
N SER A 648 -17.35 -2.49 22.67
CA SER A 648 -17.62 -1.65 21.47
C SER A 648 -18.30 -0.31 21.77
N LEU A 649 -19.17 -0.23 22.78
CA LEU A 649 -19.93 1.01 23.01
C LEU A 649 -19.03 2.14 23.52
N ILE A 650 -18.06 1.79 24.37
CA ILE A 650 -17.07 2.67 24.97
C ILE A 650 -15.69 2.02 24.75
N PRO A 651 -15.13 2.10 23.53
CA PRO A 651 -13.85 1.48 23.23
C PRO A 651 -12.75 2.01 24.15
N ALA A 652 -11.97 1.10 24.72
CA ALA A 652 -10.76 1.45 25.45
C ALA A 652 -9.74 2.17 24.55
N GLU A 653 -8.67 2.69 25.14
CA GLU A 653 -7.53 3.21 24.39
C GLU A 653 -6.85 2.06 23.62
N GLN A 654 -7.16 1.97 22.33
CA GLN A 654 -6.64 0.96 21.40
C GLN A 654 -6.36 1.59 20.04
N LEU A 655 -5.73 0.83 19.15
CA LEU A 655 -5.57 1.22 17.75
C LEU A 655 -6.84 0.89 16.97
N SER A 656 -7.13 1.73 15.98
CA SER A 656 -8.02 1.43 14.86
C SER A 656 -7.17 1.22 13.61
N THR A 657 -7.79 0.87 12.49
CA THR A 657 -7.09 0.82 11.17
C THR A 657 -6.39 2.14 10.78
N ASP A 658 -6.79 3.27 11.36
CA ASP A 658 -6.05 4.55 11.27
C ASP A 658 -4.93 4.64 12.33
N ASP A 659 -4.16 3.57 12.48
CA ASP A 659 -3.10 3.35 13.48
C ASP A 659 -1.98 4.40 13.40
N PHE A 660 -1.67 4.84 12.17
CA PHE A 660 -0.72 5.89 11.86
C PHE A 660 -1.09 7.25 12.49
N ALA A 661 -2.36 7.43 12.92
CA ALA A 661 -2.81 8.60 13.68
C ALA A 661 -2.81 8.40 15.21
N GLY A 662 -2.36 7.23 15.68
CA GLY A 662 -2.22 6.88 17.09
C GLY A 662 -3.48 6.33 17.76
N THR A 663 -3.31 5.83 18.99
CA THR A 663 -4.39 5.26 19.82
C THR A 663 -5.39 6.32 20.28
N LEU A 664 -6.66 5.92 20.43
CA LEU A 664 -7.69 6.83 20.93
C LEU A 664 -8.81 6.08 21.66
N ALA A 665 -9.05 6.45 22.92
CA ALA A 665 -10.22 5.97 23.67
C ALA A 665 -11.51 6.65 23.21
N ASN A 666 -12.63 5.92 23.31
CA ASN A 666 -13.98 6.41 23.01
C ASN A 666 -14.14 6.94 21.58
N GLN A 667 -13.44 6.32 20.62
CA GLN A 667 -13.47 6.73 19.22
C GLN A 667 -14.83 6.38 18.58
N THR A 668 -15.46 7.40 18.02
CA THR A 668 -16.84 7.34 17.53
C THR A 668 -17.04 6.34 16.38
N ASP A 669 -16.13 6.34 15.42
CA ASP A 669 -16.24 5.50 14.22
C ASP A 669 -15.91 4.02 14.52
N LEU A 670 -14.90 3.77 15.36
CA LEU A 670 -14.58 2.43 15.87
C LEU A 670 -15.75 1.82 16.67
N ALA A 671 -16.45 2.63 17.45
CA ALA A 671 -17.66 2.17 18.14
C ALA A 671 -18.77 1.75 17.16
N ILE A 672 -18.97 2.48 16.06
CA ILE A 672 -19.91 2.06 14.99
C ILE A 672 -19.50 0.70 14.41
N LYS A 673 -18.20 0.47 14.17
CA LYS A 673 -17.70 -0.82 13.67
C LYS A 673 -18.17 -1.98 14.54
N GLY A 674 -17.87 -1.91 15.84
CA GLY A 674 -18.26 -2.94 16.80
C GLY A 674 -19.78 -3.08 16.96
N ILE A 675 -20.53 -1.98 17.03
CA ILE A 675 -22.00 -1.99 17.14
C ILE A 675 -22.65 -2.67 15.94
N ALA A 676 -22.22 -2.34 14.72
CA ALA A 676 -22.72 -2.95 13.51
C ALA A 676 -22.29 -4.42 13.40
N ALA A 677 -21.12 -4.81 13.93
CA ALA A 677 -20.69 -6.20 13.97
C ALA A 677 -21.55 -7.04 14.91
N ILE A 678 -21.96 -6.49 16.06
CA ILE A 678 -22.94 -7.14 16.94
C ILE A 678 -24.27 -7.35 16.18
N ALA A 679 -24.77 -6.33 15.47
CA ALA A 679 -25.98 -6.48 14.65
C ALA A 679 -25.80 -7.52 13.53
N ALA A 680 -24.64 -7.54 12.87
CA ALA A 680 -24.29 -8.50 11.84
C ALA A 680 -24.28 -9.95 12.38
N MET A 681 -23.69 -10.18 13.56
CA MET A 681 -23.76 -11.49 14.22
C MET A 681 -25.21 -11.88 14.55
N GLY A 682 -26.07 -10.92 14.89
CA GLY A 682 -27.51 -11.15 15.02
C GLY A 682 -28.16 -11.72 13.75
N LYS A 683 -27.79 -11.19 12.57
CA LYS A 683 -28.25 -11.71 11.26
C LYS A 683 -27.65 -13.08 10.95
N ILE A 684 -26.36 -13.30 11.23
CA ILE A 684 -25.71 -14.63 11.07
C ILE A 684 -26.43 -15.68 11.94
N ALA A 685 -26.69 -15.36 13.21
CA ALA A 685 -27.42 -16.22 14.12
C ALA A 685 -28.84 -16.56 13.59
N ASP A 686 -29.56 -15.60 13.01
CA ASP A 686 -30.86 -15.84 12.39
C ASP A 686 -30.77 -16.75 11.15
N LEU A 687 -29.76 -16.53 10.29
CA LEU A 687 -29.51 -17.39 9.13
C LEU A 687 -29.31 -18.86 9.54
N LEU A 688 -28.64 -19.11 10.66
CA LEU A 688 -28.38 -20.44 11.21
C LEU A 688 -29.52 -21.01 12.08
N GLY A 689 -30.46 -20.17 12.52
CA GLY A 689 -31.58 -20.56 13.39
C GLY A 689 -31.31 -20.43 14.90
N HIS A 690 -30.22 -19.76 15.29
CA HIS A 690 -29.90 -19.42 16.68
C HIS A 690 -30.74 -18.24 17.19
N THR A 691 -32.07 -18.42 17.26
CA THR A 691 -33.04 -17.34 17.50
C THR A 691 -32.86 -16.58 18.84
N LYS A 692 -32.27 -17.19 19.86
CA LYS A 692 -31.96 -16.52 21.14
C LYS A 692 -30.82 -15.51 20.97
N ASP A 693 -29.73 -15.96 20.36
CA ASP A 693 -28.56 -15.12 20.08
C ASP A 693 -28.96 -13.99 19.13
N ALA A 694 -29.70 -14.29 18.06
CA ALA A 694 -30.22 -13.30 17.11
C ALA A 694 -31.01 -12.16 17.80
N ARG A 695 -31.97 -12.49 18.67
CA ARG A 695 -32.74 -11.49 19.43
C ARG A 695 -31.86 -10.72 20.43
N SER A 696 -30.92 -11.39 21.08
CA SER A 696 -30.03 -10.74 22.06
C SER A 696 -29.16 -9.68 21.38
N TYR A 697 -28.47 -10.05 20.31
CA TYR A 697 -27.58 -9.14 19.58
C TYR A 697 -28.34 -8.01 18.88
N ALA A 698 -29.54 -8.28 18.34
CA ALA A 698 -30.41 -7.23 17.81
C ALA A 698 -30.82 -6.20 18.89
N ASN A 699 -31.16 -6.65 20.10
CA ASN A 699 -31.52 -5.76 21.20
C ASN A 699 -30.32 -4.95 21.71
N ILE A 700 -29.14 -5.58 21.81
CA ILE A 700 -27.91 -4.91 22.26
C ILE A 700 -27.52 -3.83 21.26
N SER A 701 -27.37 -4.17 19.97
CA SER A 701 -27.01 -3.21 18.92
C SER A 701 -28.01 -2.04 18.84
N SER A 702 -29.32 -2.32 18.90
CA SER A 702 -30.37 -1.28 18.90
C SER A 702 -30.31 -0.37 20.14
N SER A 703 -29.85 -0.89 21.29
CA SER A 703 -29.66 -0.08 22.50
C SER A 703 -28.38 0.73 22.42
N TYR A 704 -27.31 0.13 21.90
CA TYR A 704 -26.00 0.77 21.75
C TYR A 704 -26.05 1.91 20.75
N ILE A 705 -26.77 1.79 19.62
CA ILE A 705 -26.84 2.89 18.66
C ILE A 705 -27.55 4.13 19.22
N LYS A 706 -28.48 3.97 20.18
CA LYS A 706 -29.12 5.08 20.89
C LYS A 706 -28.13 5.79 21.80
N LEU A 707 -27.42 5.03 22.62
CA LEU A 707 -26.38 5.56 23.52
C LEU A 707 -25.20 6.16 22.74
N TRP A 708 -24.82 5.53 21.64
CA TRP A 708 -23.79 6.05 20.74
C TRP A 708 -24.19 7.42 20.21
N GLN A 709 -25.45 7.65 19.81
CA GLN A 709 -25.90 8.99 19.40
C GLN A 709 -25.70 10.01 20.52
N ASP A 710 -26.10 9.68 21.76
CA ASP A 710 -25.89 10.50 22.97
C ASP A 710 -24.42 10.86 23.20
N TYR A 711 -23.50 9.95 22.89
CA TYR A 711 -22.07 10.15 23.11
C TYR A 711 -21.33 10.73 21.93
N ALA A 712 -21.79 10.49 20.70
CA ALA A 712 -21.05 10.78 19.47
C ALA A 712 -21.48 12.09 18.81
N ILE A 713 -22.74 12.50 18.91
CA ILE A 713 -23.21 13.72 18.26
C ILE A 713 -22.77 14.94 19.09
N SER A 714 -22.30 16.00 18.43
CA SER A 714 -21.93 17.26 19.09
C SER A 714 -23.13 17.89 19.80
N HIS A 715 -22.92 18.67 20.86
CA HIS A 715 -24.04 19.28 21.60
C HIS A 715 -24.96 20.18 20.74
N ASP A 716 -24.41 20.80 19.70
CA ASP A 716 -25.15 21.62 18.74
C ASP A 716 -25.77 20.82 17.58
N ALA A 717 -25.55 19.50 17.57
CA ALA A 717 -25.99 18.56 16.55
C ALA A 717 -25.53 18.91 15.12
N SER A 718 -24.38 19.57 14.98
CA SER A 718 -23.81 19.94 13.67
C SER A 718 -22.94 18.83 13.06
N HIS A 719 -22.36 17.94 13.85
CA HIS A 719 -21.47 16.86 13.40
C HIS A 719 -21.41 15.70 14.41
N THR A 720 -20.74 14.63 14.01
CA THR A 720 -20.28 13.59 14.95
C THR A 720 -18.86 13.90 15.38
N LYS A 721 -18.59 13.69 16.66
CA LYS A 721 -17.29 13.89 17.30
C LYS A 721 -16.30 12.80 16.86
N LEU A 722 -15.01 13.09 16.86
CA LEU A 722 -13.97 12.06 16.72
C LEU A 722 -13.96 11.15 17.96
N ALA A 723 -13.94 11.77 19.14
CA ALA A 723 -14.02 11.07 20.42
C ALA A 723 -15.13 11.65 21.29
N TYR A 724 -15.82 10.81 22.05
CA TYR A 724 -17.01 11.21 22.80
C TYR A 724 -16.81 12.40 23.74
N GLN A 725 -15.63 12.48 24.37
CA GLN A 725 -15.25 13.53 25.31
C GLN A 725 -14.89 14.87 24.65
N ALA A 726 -14.70 14.92 23.33
CA ALA A 726 -14.17 16.08 22.63
C ALA A 726 -15.22 16.72 21.71
N ASP A 727 -16.03 17.62 22.26
CA ASP A 727 -17.23 18.18 21.58
C ASP A 727 -16.96 18.95 20.28
N ALA A 728 -15.77 19.53 20.12
CA ALA A 728 -15.36 20.24 18.92
C ALA A 728 -14.60 19.37 17.90
N SER A 729 -14.23 18.15 18.29
CA SER A 729 -13.56 17.21 17.40
C SER A 729 -14.54 16.65 16.38
N TRP A 730 -14.06 16.11 15.27
CA TRP A 730 -14.91 15.50 14.24
C TRP A 730 -14.12 14.48 13.44
N GLY A 731 -14.80 13.56 12.76
CA GLY A 731 -14.18 12.58 11.86
C GLY A 731 -15.12 12.09 10.76
N THR A 732 -14.55 11.56 9.69
CA THR A 732 -15.28 10.84 8.64
C THR A 732 -15.76 9.50 9.20
N VAL A 733 -17.07 9.34 9.34
CA VAL A 733 -17.66 8.11 9.91
C VAL A 733 -17.89 7.06 8.83
N TYR A 734 -16.80 6.57 8.23
CA TYR A 734 -16.84 5.65 7.08
C TYR A 734 -17.41 4.28 7.44
N ASN A 735 -17.41 3.89 8.73
CA ASN A 735 -18.03 2.65 9.19
C ASN A 735 -19.57 2.67 9.15
N LEU A 736 -20.20 3.81 8.84
CA LEU A 736 -21.64 3.83 8.48
C LEU A 736 -21.98 2.99 7.25
N LEU A 737 -20.97 2.64 6.43
CA LEU A 737 -21.14 1.78 5.26
C LEU A 737 -21.71 0.39 5.62
N ALA A 738 -21.39 -0.17 6.80
CA ALA A 738 -21.95 -1.47 7.19
C ALA A 738 -23.46 -1.49 7.23
N ASP A 739 -24.06 -0.50 7.90
CA ASP A 739 -25.50 -0.47 8.08
C ASP A 739 -26.18 -0.58 6.70
N ARG A 740 -25.62 0.14 5.73
CA ARG A 740 -26.03 0.14 4.32
C ARG A 740 -25.79 -1.21 3.66
N MET A 741 -24.53 -1.65 3.58
CA MET A 741 -24.15 -2.85 2.82
C MET A 741 -24.74 -4.13 3.40
N LEU A 742 -24.85 -4.23 4.71
CA LEU A 742 -25.31 -5.43 5.41
C LEU A 742 -26.83 -5.43 5.67
N ASP A 743 -27.56 -4.40 5.25
CA ASP A 743 -29.00 -4.24 5.50
C ASP A 743 -29.35 -4.41 7.00
N LEU A 744 -28.61 -3.72 7.87
CA LEU A 744 -28.80 -3.85 9.32
C LEU A 744 -30.02 -3.06 9.82
N ASN A 745 -30.41 -1.99 9.11
CA ASN A 745 -31.52 -1.12 9.46
C ASN A 745 -31.35 -0.52 10.88
N LEU A 746 -30.12 -0.15 11.23
CA LEU A 746 -29.68 0.17 12.58
C LEU A 746 -29.57 1.68 12.81
N VAL A 747 -28.95 2.41 11.88
CA VAL A 747 -28.62 3.83 12.08
C VAL A 747 -29.74 4.73 11.54
N PRO A 748 -30.25 5.70 12.31
CA PRO A 748 -31.27 6.64 11.83
C PRO A 748 -30.79 7.51 10.67
N ARG A 749 -31.69 7.89 9.75
CA ARG A 749 -31.34 8.70 8.57
C ARG A 749 -30.74 10.05 8.94
N ALA A 750 -31.16 10.63 10.06
CA ALA A 750 -30.65 11.92 10.51
C ALA A 750 -29.12 11.90 10.73
N VAL A 751 -28.52 10.78 11.16
CA VAL A 751 -27.06 10.67 11.34
C VAL A 751 -26.34 10.85 10.00
N TYR A 752 -26.82 10.18 8.95
CA TYR A 752 -26.30 10.37 7.59
C TYR A 752 -26.45 11.82 7.12
N LYS A 753 -27.58 12.46 7.43
CA LYS A 753 -27.81 13.87 7.06
C LYS A 753 -26.92 14.85 7.82
N ILE A 754 -26.56 14.57 9.07
CA ILE A 754 -25.56 15.33 9.83
C ILE A 754 -24.20 15.23 9.12
N GLN A 755 -23.78 14.01 8.74
CA GLN A 755 -22.53 13.78 8.02
C GLN A 755 -22.49 14.48 6.65
N ASP A 756 -23.52 14.30 5.82
CA ASP A 756 -23.65 14.94 4.51
C ASP A 756 -23.54 16.47 4.59
N ALA A 757 -24.08 17.08 5.65
CA ALA A 757 -24.02 18.51 5.88
C ALA A 757 -22.67 18.99 6.43
N TRP A 758 -21.88 18.09 7.02
CA TRP A 758 -20.58 18.40 7.62
C TRP A 758 -19.44 18.30 6.60
N TYR A 759 -19.38 17.23 5.79
CA TYR A 759 -18.24 16.99 4.88
C TYR A 759 -17.88 18.19 4.00
N PRO A 760 -18.82 18.91 3.36
CA PRO A 760 -18.47 20.09 2.55
C PRO A 760 -17.84 21.24 3.34
N ARG A 761 -17.99 21.29 4.67
CA ARG A 761 -17.44 22.36 5.53
C ARG A 761 -15.97 22.15 5.85
N VAL A 762 -15.52 20.90 5.83
CA VAL A 762 -14.16 20.49 6.21
C VAL A 762 -13.37 19.94 5.02
N ALA A 763 -14.00 19.77 3.87
CA ALA A 763 -13.35 19.38 2.62
C ALA A 763 -12.23 20.35 2.25
N GLU A 764 -11.07 19.78 1.91
CA GLU A 764 -9.89 20.50 1.46
C GLU A 764 -9.70 20.30 -0.06
N GLN A 765 -8.53 20.67 -0.59
CA GLN A 765 -8.28 20.67 -2.02
C GLN A 765 -8.35 19.28 -2.66
N TYR A 766 -7.87 18.24 -1.98
CA TYR A 766 -7.71 16.89 -2.52
C TYR A 766 -8.52 15.84 -1.79
N GLY A 767 -9.15 16.21 -0.68
CA GLY A 767 -9.92 15.26 0.09
C GLY A 767 -10.63 15.86 1.29
N VAL A 768 -11.43 15.03 1.96
CA VAL A 768 -11.99 15.33 3.28
C VAL A 768 -11.05 14.72 4.31
N PRO A 769 -10.46 15.49 5.24
CA PRO A 769 -9.57 14.90 6.23
C PRO A 769 -10.27 13.82 7.05
N LEU A 770 -9.53 12.78 7.46
CA LEU A 770 -10.04 11.67 8.26
C LEU A 770 -10.71 12.17 9.53
N ASP A 771 -10.05 13.11 10.21
CA ASP A 771 -10.56 13.72 11.42
C ASP A 771 -9.85 15.03 11.76
N SER A 772 -10.19 15.59 12.91
CA SER A 772 -9.67 16.86 13.40
C SER A 772 -8.21 16.84 13.91
N ARG A 773 -7.50 15.70 13.92
CA ARG A 773 -6.10 15.58 14.39
C ARG A 773 -5.10 16.09 13.35
N HIS A 774 -5.30 15.71 12.09
CA HIS A 774 -4.37 15.98 10.99
C HIS A 774 -5.13 16.46 9.74
N LYS A 775 -4.37 16.88 8.72
CA LYS A 775 -4.90 17.13 7.38
C LYS A 775 -4.77 15.92 6.45
N TRP A 776 -4.60 14.74 7.02
CA TRP A 776 -4.54 13.47 6.31
C TRP A 776 -5.92 13.04 5.82
N THR A 777 -5.96 12.45 4.63
CA THR A 777 -7.13 11.76 4.08
C THR A 777 -6.72 10.39 3.56
N LYS A 778 -7.65 9.43 3.58
CA LYS A 778 -7.50 8.15 2.91
C LYS A 778 -8.48 7.94 1.78
N THR A 779 -7.94 7.56 0.62
CA THR A 779 -8.69 7.45 -0.64
C THR A 779 -9.81 6.40 -0.59
N ASP A 780 -9.59 5.30 0.13
CA ASP A 780 -10.55 4.23 0.35
C ASP A 780 -11.66 4.64 1.34
N TRP A 781 -11.31 5.30 2.45
CA TRP A 781 -12.28 5.83 3.42
C TRP A 781 -13.17 6.93 2.84
N GLU A 782 -12.64 7.77 1.95
CA GLU A 782 -13.44 8.70 1.16
C GLU A 782 -14.53 7.99 0.36
N MET A 783 -14.19 6.88 -0.30
CA MET A 783 -15.15 6.10 -1.08
C MET A 783 -16.14 5.34 -0.19
N PHE A 784 -15.74 4.90 1.00
CA PHE A 784 -16.64 4.29 1.98
C PHE A 784 -17.65 5.31 2.51
N ALA A 785 -17.20 6.49 2.93
CA ALA A 785 -18.05 7.57 3.40
C ALA A 785 -19.01 8.04 2.29
N ALA A 786 -18.52 8.16 1.06
CA ALA A 786 -19.34 8.48 -0.09
C ALA A 786 -20.42 7.43 -0.34
N ALA A 787 -20.06 6.13 -0.40
CA ALA A 787 -21.00 5.04 -0.65
C ALA A 787 -22.00 4.81 0.49
N ALA A 788 -21.67 5.22 1.72
CA ALA A 788 -22.58 5.18 2.86
C ALA A 788 -23.73 6.20 2.72
N SER A 789 -23.49 7.31 2.03
CA SER A 789 -24.48 8.37 1.78
C SER A 789 -25.48 8.01 0.67
N ASP A 790 -26.69 8.58 0.74
CA ASP A 790 -27.68 8.59 -0.35
C ASP A 790 -27.75 9.96 -1.05
N ASP A 791 -26.87 10.90 -0.70
CA ASP A 791 -26.85 12.26 -1.26
C ASP A 791 -25.93 12.33 -2.49
N PRO A 792 -26.48 12.56 -3.70
CA PRO A 792 -25.65 12.71 -4.90
C PRO A 792 -24.63 13.85 -4.80
N ALA A 793 -24.87 14.87 -3.97
CA ALA A 793 -23.91 15.93 -3.73
C ALA A 793 -22.69 15.43 -2.93
N THR A 794 -22.91 14.57 -1.93
CA THR A 794 -21.83 13.92 -1.17
C THR A 794 -21.04 12.96 -2.07
N HIS A 795 -21.71 12.16 -2.90
CA HIS A 795 -21.03 11.30 -3.88
C HIS A 795 -20.12 12.10 -4.79
N LYS A 796 -20.66 13.17 -5.37
CA LYS A 796 -19.92 14.09 -6.24
C LYS A 796 -18.71 14.70 -5.53
N LEU A 797 -18.88 15.17 -4.28
CA LEU A 797 -17.80 15.80 -3.51
C LEU A 797 -16.58 14.88 -3.41
N PHE A 798 -16.74 13.68 -2.85
CA PHE A 798 -15.63 12.75 -2.65
C PHE A 798 -15.02 12.27 -3.97
N ILE A 799 -15.85 11.93 -4.96
CA ILE A 799 -15.36 11.47 -6.27
C ILE A 799 -14.55 12.56 -6.98
N GLU A 800 -14.99 13.82 -6.92
CA GLU A 800 -14.27 14.93 -7.55
C GLU A 800 -12.96 15.28 -6.85
N LEU A 801 -12.89 15.13 -5.53
CA LEU A 801 -11.66 15.35 -4.75
C LEU A 801 -10.61 14.28 -5.07
N LEU A 802 -11.00 13.00 -5.01
CA LEU A 802 -10.11 11.89 -5.34
C LEU A 802 -9.70 11.89 -6.82
N TYR A 803 -10.62 12.23 -7.73
CA TYR A 803 -10.29 12.39 -9.15
C TYR A 803 -9.27 13.51 -9.37
N ARG A 804 -9.44 14.65 -8.68
CA ARG A 804 -8.48 15.76 -8.76
C ARG A 804 -7.10 15.33 -8.30
N PHE A 805 -7.00 14.51 -7.26
CA PHE A 805 -5.72 13.96 -6.81
C PHE A 805 -5.02 13.15 -7.92
N ILE A 806 -5.71 12.18 -8.54
CA ILE A 806 -5.07 11.34 -9.57
C ILE A 806 -4.79 12.07 -10.89
N ASP A 807 -5.44 13.21 -11.15
CA ASP A 807 -5.30 13.99 -12.40
C ASP A 807 -4.28 15.14 -12.27
N ASP A 808 -3.80 15.47 -11.07
CA ASP A 808 -2.99 16.68 -10.88
C ASP A 808 -1.53 16.57 -11.32
N GLY A 809 -1.06 15.34 -11.56
CA GLY A 809 0.29 15.03 -12.02
C GLY A 809 1.41 15.35 -11.01
N LYS A 810 1.14 15.38 -9.70
CA LYS A 810 2.14 15.74 -8.67
C LYS A 810 2.80 14.57 -7.96
N THR A 811 2.15 13.41 -7.93
CA THR A 811 2.64 12.21 -7.23
C THR A 811 3.25 11.24 -8.23
N ASP A 812 4.42 10.70 -7.92
CA ASP A 812 5.24 9.84 -8.78
C ASP A 812 5.33 8.38 -8.30
N ALA A 813 4.50 8.03 -7.34
CA ALA A 813 4.34 6.69 -6.82
C ALA A 813 3.14 5.96 -7.43
N PRO A 814 3.02 4.63 -7.24
CA PRO A 814 1.75 3.92 -7.39
C PRO A 814 0.63 4.62 -6.59
N PHE A 815 -0.63 4.32 -6.90
CA PHE A 815 -1.78 5.01 -6.31
C PHE A 815 -1.75 4.88 -4.78
N THR A 816 -1.30 5.94 -4.10
CA THR A 816 -1.23 6.03 -2.63
C THR A 816 -2.63 6.13 -2.07
N ASP A 817 -2.83 5.47 -0.95
CA ASP A 817 -4.06 5.55 -0.19
C ASP A 817 -4.03 6.60 0.91
N LEU A 818 -2.86 7.05 1.38
CA LEU A 818 -2.74 8.12 2.39
C LEU A 818 -2.07 9.36 1.79
N MET A 819 -2.69 10.51 1.97
CA MET A 819 -2.18 11.79 1.48
C MET A 819 -2.61 12.96 2.36
N GLU A 820 -1.88 14.08 2.25
CA GLU A 820 -2.29 15.38 2.75
C GLU A 820 -3.43 15.93 1.90
N SER A 821 -4.62 16.08 2.49
CA SER A 821 -5.82 16.59 1.83
C SER A 821 -5.66 18.01 1.27
N THR A 822 -4.70 18.80 1.77
CA THR A 822 -4.42 20.15 1.26
C THR A 822 -3.49 20.19 0.05
N THR A 823 -2.59 19.20 -0.10
CA THR A 823 -1.51 19.26 -1.10
C THR A 823 -1.54 18.13 -2.12
N GLY A 824 -2.20 16.99 -1.79
CA GLY A 824 -2.17 15.77 -2.59
C GLY A 824 -0.82 15.05 -2.52
N ASP A 825 0.04 15.40 -1.55
CA ASP A 825 1.36 14.79 -1.35
C ASP A 825 1.33 13.84 -0.14
N PHE A 826 2.40 13.06 0.06
CA PHE A 826 2.54 12.24 1.26
C PHE A 826 2.60 13.11 2.52
N PRO A 827 2.08 12.63 3.67
CA PRO A 827 2.40 13.21 4.98
C PRO A 827 3.91 13.33 5.16
N LYS A 828 4.41 14.52 5.51
CA LYS A 828 5.86 14.78 5.65
C LYS A 828 6.19 16.08 6.40
N TRP A 829 7.46 16.18 6.82
CA TRP A 829 8.01 17.31 7.55
C TRP A 829 7.85 18.65 6.78
N PRO A 830 7.73 19.80 7.48
CA PRO A 830 7.90 19.97 8.92
C PRO A 830 6.65 19.70 9.77
N HIS A 831 5.50 19.44 9.14
CA HIS A 831 4.21 19.39 9.82
C HIS A 831 3.86 18.00 10.35
N ASP A 832 4.28 16.96 9.63
CA ASP A 832 3.91 15.58 9.93
C ASP A 832 5.11 14.63 9.76
N PRO A 833 5.10 13.44 10.38
CA PRO A 833 6.07 12.40 10.07
C PRO A 833 5.95 11.97 8.60
N LEU A 834 7.08 11.59 7.99
CA LEU A 834 7.08 11.07 6.62
C LEU A 834 6.45 9.67 6.60
N ILE A 835 5.31 9.52 5.91
CA ILE A 835 4.61 8.24 5.75
C ILE A 835 4.41 7.94 4.27
N HIS A 836 4.89 6.79 3.81
CA HIS A 836 4.74 6.33 2.44
C HIS A 836 3.84 5.11 2.36
N PHE A 837 2.62 5.28 1.85
CA PHE A 837 1.77 4.16 1.47
C PHE A 837 1.71 4.05 -0.05
N LEU A 838 2.31 3.00 -0.59
CA LEU A 838 2.58 2.84 -2.02
C LEU A 838 2.10 1.47 -2.46
N ALA A 839 1.25 1.41 -3.48
CA ALA A 839 0.77 0.14 -4.04
C ALA A 839 0.01 -0.76 -3.05
N ARG A 840 -0.56 -0.18 -1.97
CA ARG A 840 -1.29 -0.93 -0.93
C ARG A 840 -2.55 -1.63 -1.47
N PRO A 841 -2.98 -2.73 -0.81
CA PRO A 841 -4.22 -3.45 -1.16
C PRO A 841 -5.49 -2.59 -1.05
N VAL A 842 -5.46 -1.61 -0.15
CA VAL A 842 -6.63 -0.88 0.33
C VAL A 842 -7.34 -0.08 -0.77
N VAL A 843 -6.69 0.20 -1.91
CA VAL A 843 -7.35 0.80 -3.09
C VAL A 843 -8.48 -0.05 -3.67
N GLY A 844 -8.59 -1.32 -3.25
CA GLY A 844 -9.80 -2.12 -3.46
C GLY A 844 -11.07 -1.44 -2.93
N GLY A 845 -10.93 -0.53 -1.96
CA GLY A 845 -12.01 0.21 -1.31
C GLY A 845 -12.68 1.20 -2.23
N HIS A 846 -12.01 1.60 -3.31
CA HIS A 846 -12.62 2.43 -4.35
C HIS A 846 -13.83 1.76 -5.02
N PHE A 847 -13.98 0.44 -4.90
CA PHE A 847 -15.14 -0.31 -5.37
C PHE A 847 -16.35 -0.25 -4.41
N ALA A 848 -16.34 0.58 -3.36
CA ALA A 848 -17.42 0.65 -2.36
C ALA A 848 -18.83 0.82 -2.96
N PHE A 849 -19.01 1.70 -3.95
CA PHE A 849 -20.31 1.84 -4.64
C PHE A 849 -20.74 0.56 -5.35
N LEU A 850 -19.81 -0.09 -6.07
CA LEU A 850 -20.06 -1.33 -6.80
C LEU A 850 -20.37 -2.50 -5.87
N ALA A 851 -19.63 -2.62 -4.77
CA ALA A 851 -19.88 -3.62 -3.74
C ALA A 851 -21.25 -3.39 -3.07
N LYS A 852 -21.59 -2.13 -2.75
CA LYS A 852 -22.91 -1.78 -2.22
C LYS A 852 -24.03 -2.13 -3.19
N MET A 853 -23.91 -1.85 -4.49
CA MET A 853 -24.92 -2.25 -5.48
C MET A 853 -25.15 -3.77 -5.50
N LYS A 854 -24.08 -4.58 -5.39
CA LYS A 854 -24.18 -6.04 -5.29
C LYS A 854 -24.87 -6.45 -4.00
N ALA A 855 -24.53 -5.80 -2.89
CA ALA A 855 -25.13 -6.02 -1.58
C ALA A 855 -26.64 -5.71 -1.59
N ASP A 856 -27.02 -4.54 -2.10
CA ASP A 856 -28.41 -4.10 -2.22
C ASP A 856 -29.22 -5.12 -3.02
N LYS A 857 -28.69 -5.58 -4.16
CA LYS A 857 -29.32 -6.62 -4.97
C LYS A 857 -29.48 -7.94 -4.22
N ALA A 858 -28.45 -8.39 -3.50
CA ALA A 858 -28.46 -9.63 -2.74
C ALA A 858 -29.46 -9.58 -1.56
N ASN A 859 -29.57 -8.41 -0.92
CA ASN A 859 -30.45 -8.16 0.22
C ASN A 859 -31.87 -7.74 -0.19
N GLY A 860 -32.13 -7.51 -1.47
CA GLY A 860 -33.45 -7.07 -1.98
C GLY A 860 -33.77 -5.60 -1.69
N VAL A 861 -32.75 -4.78 -1.43
CA VAL A 861 -32.87 -3.34 -1.24
C VAL A 861 -33.00 -2.68 -2.61
N LYS A 862 -34.08 -1.91 -2.82
CA LYS A 862 -34.26 -1.12 -4.05
C LYS A 862 -33.59 0.24 -3.91
N GLU A 863 -33.20 0.82 -5.04
CA GLU A 863 -32.63 2.17 -5.10
C GLU A 863 -33.52 3.18 -4.36
N GLY A 864 -32.92 3.97 -3.46
CA GLY A 864 -33.61 4.95 -2.62
C GLY A 864 -34.61 4.38 -1.60
N ALA A 865 -34.68 3.05 -1.44
CA ALA A 865 -35.66 2.38 -0.58
C ALA A 865 -35.02 1.64 0.61
N TYR A 866 -33.76 1.94 0.94
CA TYR A 866 -33.15 1.44 2.16
C TYR A 866 -33.94 1.92 3.38
N ARG A 867 -34.14 1.02 4.35
CA ARG A 867 -34.84 1.32 5.59
C ARG A 867 -33.83 1.64 6.69
N TYR A 868 -33.90 2.86 7.19
CA TYR A 868 -33.06 3.33 8.29
C TYR A 868 -33.56 2.84 9.65
N GLY A 869 -32.71 3.05 10.68
CA GLY A 869 -33.06 2.89 12.08
C GLY A 869 -34.19 3.82 12.55
N ASP A 870 -34.56 3.74 13.84
CA ASP A 870 -35.67 4.53 14.41
C ASP A 870 -35.31 6.02 14.49
N GLU A 871 -35.99 6.87 13.70
CA GLU A 871 -35.78 8.33 13.69
C GLU A 871 -36.07 9.01 15.04
N ASN A 872 -36.79 8.35 15.96
CA ASN A 872 -37.01 8.89 17.30
C ASN A 872 -35.77 8.76 18.21
N ASP A 873 -34.75 8.04 17.77
CA ASP A 873 -33.51 7.82 18.53
C ASP A 873 -32.52 8.98 18.41
N VAL A 874 -32.79 9.93 17.51
CA VAL A 874 -31.93 11.08 17.26
C VAL A 874 -32.14 12.12 18.36
N ILE A 875 -31.04 12.66 18.91
CA ILE A 875 -31.05 13.81 19.82
C ILE A 875 -31.46 15.07 19.04
N THR A 876 -32.75 15.17 18.69
CA THR A 876 -33.33 16.40 18.17
C THR A 876 -34.03 17.11 19.31
N GLY A 877 -33.27 17.91 20.05
CA GLY A 877 -33.79 18.86 21.04
C GLY A 877 -34.55 20.05 20.44
N LYS A 878 -35.49 19.83 19.51
CA LYS A 878 -36.47 20.85 19.09
C LYS A 878 -37.88 20.37 19.42
N PRO A 879 -38.69 21.15 20.17
CA PRO A 879 -40.09 20.81 20.37
C PRO A 879 -40.78 20.81 19.01
N ARG A 880 -41.37 19.67 18.61
CA ARG A 880 -42.36 19.63 17.54
C ARG A 880 -43.47 20.63 17.94
N PRO A 881 -43.94 21.53 17.06
CA PRO A 881 -45.11 22.35 17.36
C PRO A 881 -46.27 21.39 17.65
N GLY A 882 -46.73 21.39 18.89
CA GLY A 882 -47.77 20.49 19.35
C GLY A 882 -49.01 20.63 18.47
N LYS A 883 -49.47 19.52 17.89
CA LYS A 883 -50.87 19.40 17.50
C LYS A 883 -51.69 19.53 18.78
N GLY A 884 -52.34 20.67 18.95
CA GLY A 884 -53.28 20.93 20.04
C GLY A 884 -54.31 19.80 20.12
N GLY A 885 -54.46 19.25 21.33
CA GLY A 885 -55.34 18.12 21.59
C GLY A 885 -55.58 17.91 23.08
N LYS A 886 -56.34 18.85 23.67
CA LYS A 886 -57.24 18.76 24.84
C LYS A 886 -56.98 17.71 25.93
N ASP A 887 -56.72 18.24 27.13
CA ASP A 887 -57.28 17.90 28.45
C ASP A 887 -57.94 16.52 28.64
N GLY A 888 -57.41 15.77 29.61
CA GLY A 888 -57.99 14.52 30.10
C GLY A 888 -57.34 14.03 31.40
N GLU A 889 -57.67 14.72 32.49
CA GLU A 889 -57.73 14.32 33.91
C GLU A 889 -56.73 13.30 34.53
N MET A 890 -56.14 13.80 35.63
CA MET A 890 -55.40 13.07 36.66
C MET A 890 -56.17 11.89 37.28
N ARG A 891 -55.49 10.76 37.44
CA ARG A 891 -55.70 9.87 38.59
C ARG A 891 -54.37 9.49 39.25
N LYS A 892 -54.21 9.95 40.49
CA LYS A 892 -53.16 9.58 41.44
C LYS A 892 -53.36 8.12 41.90
N SER A 893 -52.28 7.34 41.96
CA SER A 893 -52.10 6.31 42.98
C SER A 893 -50.66 6.37 43.53
N LYS A 894 -50.53 6.14 44.84
CA LYS A 894 -49.32 6.29 45.65
C LYS A 894 -48.70 4.92 45.98
N SER A 895 -47.38 4.94 46.11
CA SER A 895 -46.48 4.04 46.90
C SER A 895 -46.33 2.60 46.38
N THR A 896 -45.14 1.99 46.31
CA THR A 896 -44.03 1.95 47.29
C THR A 896 -42.64 1.66 46.66
N SER A 897 -41.60 2.36 47.16
CA SER A 897 -40.24 1.91 47.60
C SER A 897 -39.86 0.42 47.36
N SER A 898 -38.65 -0.02 46.96
CA SER A 898 -37.21 0.33 47.18
C SER A 898 -36.38 -0.45 46.13
N GLY A 899 -35.15 -0.17 45.71
CA GLY A 899 -34.00 0.55 46.25
C GLY A 899 -32.74 -0.26 45.86
N SER A 900 -31.74 0.38 45.24
CA SER A 900 -30.30 0.01 45.16
C SER A 900 -29.65 0.55 43.88
N GLN A 901 -29.28 1.83 43.89
CA GLN A 901 -28.24 2.38 43.02
C GLN A 901 -26.91 2.28 43.78
N ARG A 902 -25.88 1.69 43.16
CA ARG A 902 -24.47 1.89 43.56
C ARG A 902 -23.79 2.69 42.46
N ALA A 903 -23.41 3.91 42.82
CA ALA A 903 -22.54 4.78 42.06
C ALA A 903 -21.08 4.30 42.22
N PHE A 904 -20.33 4.27 41.12
CA PHE A 904 -18.87 4.20 41.13
C PHE A 904 -18.31 5.61 40.98
N GLN A 905 -17.51 6.03 41.97
CA GLN A 905 -16.67 7.22 41.93
C GLN A 905 -15.36 6.89 41.22
N ILE A 906 -14.92 7.81 40.35
CA ILE A 906 -13.60 7.83 39.72
C ILE A 906 -12.65 8.65 40.63
N PRO A 907 -11.44 8.16 40.99
CA PRO A 907 -10.43 9.00 41.63
C PRO A 907 -9.62 9.78 40.58
N ALA A 908 -9.20 10.98 41.02
CA ALA A 908 -8.43 11.98 40.28
C ALA A 908 -7.04 11.53 39.82
#